data_AF-A0A1I3I6P5-F1
#
_entry.id   AF-A0A1I3I6P5-F1
#
_cell.length_a   1.000
_cell.length_b   1.000
_cell.length_c   1.000
_cell.angle_alpha   90.00
_cell.angle_beta   90.00
_cell.angle_gamma   90.00
#
_symmetry.space_group_name_H-M   'P 1'
#
loop_
_entity.id
_entity.type
_entity.pdbx_description
1 polymer ?
#
loop_
_entity_poly.entity_id
_entity_poly.type
_entity_poly.pdbx_seq_one_letter_code
_entity_poly.pdbx_strand_id
1 'polypeptide(L)'
;MFIKRKFYPFLVFISFIFLSCELFEHDVADFMEKYTETAAIETHEFSVETFNDVKGNLCISSEKDTEISFYMRNPKKYELIPSVVFNNLGSQFSTSSVDINQIDSNTMLLSLPQDFLVPVDEGQDITAEIRLYEPMSGRDFDRYTLPLKCNTKPPLIQNPTIINNNNKTFVVAFDMPNDEECAVRHKDISEIEINGKSYPISVSTIDDPDSINDPDTGIIKLAQFTFSDSHFSRTWDSTNYKSISGKTFNPKRNSAGSYISVYYETGDAFFAGDKQYTITLKDSAGLTSTVTASTSISKLEKPVILDMHGGQVAEDGLTSVPFNEDTEKGKITIVPPTRDHLGHSVSGATVYYKVYEATGSGRIYTSGTTTSEKTIELPLNTYRVEAYAELVSYENSATTSVKFRFMNNVLFVSTTAPGNGDGSETAPYATIAEAIEDINLREQKEKKFTIYIDGNLNEEVNINSPINTDKLIIAKRKRADSGVIKLVHIESTDSSNPIPSDFELTIGDVTVTNNSDVGINILEDIKVTLDGTTVTGCSDMGIAIHNTVPVTMKNVTVSGNSSNGIFIDNGATCNFEGGTISENASNGIKVSDGVLNFISGTITKNEGAGIYLDDGNASADITTCSITDNDGAGIYIKAGKTCSLSGGTISGNKDSGIEVRGTLNISGNIIVQNNTTGTPAESCNVKLGSGNGSGKVINVTGPLASTSKIWVTTATAPTGNNKTAITSGYGAHNSRAPAYNFFSDIGYGIILEGDEVNISQSQGSIFTQFDYTVEFKPADGAANFDTIIDTKHDKVISVTPVIKRNGVDITSTIPAGDLTWNIFVTCHQDVVVTSNTNSIRISKNILMDDVYYVHINLTYMNRVFDQSIRLASEPAEIKFESYSIADLKTLVESLESDTVIAMSNGVTVTDRSGTTINVKKGVTVTLKRSDGYTGSLVSAGTYPKELRINTERSESGTLVLDGGWDAASETGIIATAPLMQDNCGSGNIWNVVFQNTNYKNGNGGAVKGGSGTYTSLHNCQFINCWANNGGAGYFQSNMHLDSSCRVENCYAYSNGGGFYLTAANNHRDSTIGSDDANMREIMIGCKSGSNKVANRVYIYRGSWNIILNGTTYRSSQAIE
;
A
#
# COMPACT_ATOMS: atom_id res chain seq x y z
N MET A 1 26.46 9.20 51.87
CA MET A 1 26.63 10.12 53.02
C MET A 1 27.86 10.99 52.76
N PHE A 2 27.70 12.14 52.09
CA PHE A 2 28.64 13.26 52.21
C PHE A 2 27.87 14.55 51.95
N ILE A 3 28.10 15.49 52.85
CA ILE A 3 27.32 16.67 53.18
C ILE A 3 28.09 17.91 52.69
N LYS A 4 27.36 18.85 52.08
CA LYS A 4 27.55 20.33 52.06
C LYS A 4 28.97 20.90 51.99
N ARG A 5 29.23 21.74 50.97
CA ARG A 5 29.28 23.23 51.09
C ARG A 5 29.76 23.86 49.78
N LYS A 6 28.84 24.51 49.06
CA LYS A 6 29.14 25.67 48.20
C LYS A 6 29.25 26.92 49.07
N PHE A 7 29.98 27.92 48.57
CA PHE A 7 30.14 29.32 49.02
C PHE A 7 31.43 29.68 49.82
N TYR A 8 32.16 30.65 49.22
CA TYR A 8 33.37 31.40 49.64
C TYR A 8 34.73 30.71 49.39
N PRO A 9 35.57 31.23 48.47
CA PRO A 9 35.96 32.65 48.44
C PRO A 9 35.92 33.29 47.03
N PHE A 10 34.87 34.05 46.73
CA PHE A 10 34.83 35.02 45.63
C PHE A 10 35.44 36.39 46.04
N LEU A 11 36.08 36.46 47.21
CA LEU A 11 36.50 37.71 47.86
C LEU A 11 38.00 37.83 48.12
N VAL A 12 38.82 36.87 47.66
CA VAL A 12 40.30 36.96 47.70
C VAL A 12 40.90 37.13 46.29
N PHE A 13 40.15 36.83 45.22
CA PHE A 13 40.63 36.97 43.84
C PHE A 13 40.63 38.42 43.33
N ILE A 14 39.86 39.32 43.94
CA ILE A 14 39.80 40.75 43.55
C ILE A 14 41.00 41.56 44.07
N SER A 15 41.77 41.04 45.04
CA SER A 15 42.96 41.73 45.59
C SER A 15 44.29 41.33 44.95
N PHE A 16 44.31 40.38 44.00
CA PHE A 16 45.54 40.02 43.25
C PHE A 16 45.59 40.53 41.81
N ILE A 17 44.55 41.24 41.34
CA ILE A 17 44.50 41.84 39.99
C ILE A 17 45.44 43.05 39.83
N PHE A 18 46.17 43.45 40.88
CA PHE A 18 47.07 44.62 40.85
C PHE A 18 48.56 44.31 41.05
N LEU A 19 49.01 43.05 40.94
CA LEU A 19 50.43 42.70 41.20
C LEU A 19 51.17 41.92 40.09
N SER A 20 50.58 41.73 38.91
CA SER A 20 51.35 41.29 37.73
C SER A 20 51.44 42.42 36.71
N CYS A 21 52.47 43.26 36.83
CA CYS A 21 52.90 44.21 35.82
C CYS A 21 53.51 43.51 34.58
N GLU A 22 52.83 42.50 34.04
CA GLU A 22 53.06 41.97 32.68
C GLU A 22 51.87 42.27 31.75
N LEU A 23 50.73 42.76 32.28
CA LEU A 23 49.54 43.06 31.48
C LEU A 23 49.69 44.31 30.58
N PHE A 24 50.76 45.09 30.74
CA PHE A 24 51.01 46.33 29.99
C PHE A 24 52.24 46.27 29.07
N GLU A 25 52.87 45.10 28.90
CA GLU A 25 53.97 44.91 27.92
C GLU A 25 53.49 44.39 26.55
N HIS A 26 52.22 43.99 26.43
CA HIS A 26 51.59 43.69 25.14
C HIS A 26 50.67 44.84 24.70
N ASP A 27 50.61 45.10 23.39
CA ASP A 27 49.66 46.06 22.82
C ASP A 27 48.24 45.66 23.24
N VAL A 28 47.49 46.59 23.82
CA VAL A 28 46.12 46.34 24.32
C VAL A 28 45.23 45.84 23.18
N ALA A 29 45.54 46.21 21.94
CA ALA A 29 44.89 45.70 20.74
C ALA A 29 45.08 44.18 20.58
N ASP A 30 46.30 43.67 20.67
CA ASP A 30 46.61 42.24 20.52
C ASP A 30 45.95 41.40 21.61
N PHE A 31 45.91 41.91 22.85
CA PHE A 31 45.21 41.27 23.95
C PHE A 31 43.69 41.20 23.69
N MET A 32 43.08 42.30 23.26
CA MET A 32 41.65 42.32 22.95
C MET A 32 41.32 41.44 21.75
N GLU A 33 42.14 41.43 20.70
CA GLU A 33 41.97 40.57 19.53
C GLU A 33 42.07 39.09 19.90
N LYS A 34 43.08 38.70 20.69
CA LYS A 34 43.23 37.33 21.20
C LYS A 34 41.97 36.90 21.95
N TYR A 35 41.44 37.72 22.86
CA TYR A 35 40.29 37.32 23.69
C TYR A 35 38.91 37.51 23.04
N THR A 36 38.80 38.25 21.94
CA THR A 36 37.51 38.51 21.26
C THR A 36 37.37 37.91 19.87
N GLU A 37 38.46 37.51 19.20
CA GLU A 37 38.43 37.08 17.78
C GLU A 37 39.11 35.73 17.50
N THR A 38 39.74 35.09 18.49
CA THR A 38 40.35 33.75 18.33
C THR A 38 39.55 32.66 19.03
N ALA A 39 39.52 31.46 18.45
CA ALA A 39 39.08 30.24 19.13
C ALA A 39 40.29 29.48 19.68
N ALA A 40 40.21 28.99 20.92
CA ALA A 40 41.26 28.17 21.52
C ALA A 40 40.69 27.21 22.57
N ILE A 41 41.28 26.02 22.68
CA ILE A 41 40.97 25.06 23.75
C ILE A 41 41.56 25.58 25.06
N GLU A 42 40.75 25.66 26.12
CA GLU A 42 41.19 26.11 27.44
C GLU A 42 41.42 24.93 28.39
N THR A 43 40.53 23.94 28.38
CA THR A 43 40.58 22.78 29.27
C THR A 43 40.05 21.53 28.58
N HIS A 44 40.31 20.36 29.15
CA HIS A 44 39.79 19.08 28.68
C HIS A 44 39.38 18.19 29.86
N GLU A 45 38.52 17.22 29.59
CA GLU A 45 38.02 16.24 30.56
C GLU A 45 37.93 14.85 29.91
N PHE A 46 38.35 13.83 30.65
CA PHE A 46 38.29 12.44 30.21
C PHE A 46 37.03 11.77 30.76
N SER A 47 36.39 10.94 29.93
CA SER A 47 35.27 10.06 30.33
C SER A 47 35.71 8.87 31.19
N VAL A 48 37.02 8.59 31.26
CA VAL A 48 37.62 7.50 32.01
C VAL A 48 38.58 8.01 33.08
N GLU A 49 38.85 7.19 34.09
CA GLU A 49 39.89 7.50 35.08
C GLU A 49 41.28 7.52 34.41
N THR A 50 42.06 8.55 34.71
CA THR A 50 43.44 8.69 34.27
C THR A 50 44.41 8.46 35.42
N PHE A 51 45.61 8.00 35.11
CA PHE A 51 46.66 7.76 36.10
C PHE A 51 48.03 8.07 35.50
N ASN A 52 49.05 8.20 36.33
CA ASN A 52 50.41 8.45 35.87
C ASN A 52 51.27 7.18 35.96
N ASP A 53 52.12 6.96 34.97
CA ASP A 53 53.19 5.96 35.05
C ASP A 53 54.28 6.37 36.06
N VAL A 54 55.27 5.49 36.32
CA VAL A 54 56.36 5.80 37.28
C VAL A 54 57.26 6.97 36.85
N LYS A 55 57.18 7.39 35.58
CA LYS A 55 57.92 8.54 35.03
C LYS A 55 57.09 9.83 35.07
N GLY A 56 55.83 9.76 35.51
CA GLY A 56 54.92 10.90 35.62
C GLY A 56 54.16 11.22 34.32
N ASN A 57 54.17 10.34 33.31
CA ASN A 57 53.38 10.53 32.10
C ASN A 57 51.92 10.15 32.34
N LEU A 58 50.99 10.94 31.80
CA LEU A 58 49.55 10.67 31.87
C LEU A 58 49.17 9.48 30.97
N CYS A 59 48.46 8.52 31.55
CA CYS A 59 48.00 7.30 30.89
C CYS A 59 46.48 7.16 30.97
N ILE A 60 45.92 6.62 29.89
CA ILE A 60 44.55 6.06 29.84
C ILE A 60 44.62 4.56 29.63
N SER A 61 43.56 3.86 30.04
CA SER A 61 43.37 2.44 29.80
C SER A 61 42.70 2.20 28.45
N SER A 62 42.99 1.05 27.84
CA SER A 62 42.30 0.56 26.65
C SER A 62 41.02 -0.23 26.96
N GLU A 63 40.63 -0.41 28.23
CA GLU A 63 39.50 -1.30 28.63
C GLU A 63 38.13 -0.84 28.11
N LYS A 64 37.99 0.43 27.76
CA LYS A 64 36.74 1.05 27.30
C LYS A 64 37.03 2.11 26.26
N ASP A 65 36.02 2.42 25.45
CA ASP A 65 36.06 3.58 24.58
C ASP A 65 36.27 4.84 25.44
N THR A 66 37.20 5.68 25.04
CA THR A 66 37.57 6.89 25.77
C THR A 66 37.17 8.12 24.98
N GLU A 67 36.23 8.88 25.51
CA GLU A 67 35.88 10.21 25.04
C GLU A 67 36.64 11.28 25.82
N ILE A 68 37.14 12.28 25.09
CA ILE A 68 37.83 13.46 25.64
C ILE A 68 37.07 14.70 25.19
N SER A 69 36.47 15.39 26.15
CA SER A 69 35.75 16.65 25.93
C SER A 69 36.73 17.80 26.04
N PHE A 70 36.80 18.66 25.01
CA PHE A 70 37.59 19.88 25.01
C PHE A 70 36.68 21.10 25.13
N TYR A 71 36.86 21.88 26.18
CA TYR A 71 36.15 23.13 26.40
C TYR A 71 36.97 24.29 25.85
N MET A 72 36.37 25.05 24.93
CA MET A 72 37.04 26.11 24.19
C MET A 72 36.45 27.48 24.47
N ARG A 73 37.31 28.49 24.39
CA ARG A 73 36.92 29.88 24.27
C ARG A 73 36.66 30.18 22.81
N ASN A 74 35.40 30.37 22.43
CA ASN A 74 34.98 30.71 21.07
C ASN A 74 33.98 31.89 21.07
N PRO A 75 34.45 33.13 21.34
CA PRO A 75 33.60 34.30 21.57
C PRO A 75 32.76 34.70 20.35
N LYS A 76 33.21 34.35 19.14
CA LYS A 76 32.51 34.62 17.87
C LYS A 76 31.65 33.44 17.40
N LYS A 77 31.60 32.35 18.17
CA LYS A 77 30.84 31.13 17.86
C LYS A 77 31.16 30.58 16.46
N TYR A 78 32.45 30.53 16.12
CA TYR A 78 32.90 29.92 14.87
C TYR A 78 32.45 28.46 14.79
N GLU A 79 32.01 28.05 13.60
CA GLU A 79 31.87 26.64 13.22
C GLU A 79 33.24 26.15 12.78
N LEU A 80 33.83 25.27 13.57
CA LEU A 80 35.20 24.78 13.41
C LEU A 80 35.18 23.37 12.84
N ILE A 81 36.12 23.07 11.95
CA ILE A 81 36.44 21.73 11.50
C ILE A 81 37.70 21.30 12.25
N PRO A 82 37.57 20.56 13.37
CA PRO A 82 38.72 20.06 14.09
C PRO A 82 39.38 18.89 13.33
N SER A 83 40.67 18.69 13.59
CA SER A 83 41.39 17.48 13.18
C SER A 83 42.42 17.10 14.24
N VAL A 84 42.79 15.82 14.29
CA VAL A 84 43.75 15.27 15.26
C VAL A 84 44.88 14.54 14.54
N VAL A 85 46.11 14.72 15.03
CA VAL A 85 47.32 14.07 14.51
C VAL A 85 48.15 13.48 15.66
N PHE A 86 48.58 12.23 15.51
CA PHE A 86 49.43 11.52 16.47
C PHE A 86 50.87 11.45 15.97
N ASN A 87 51.66 12.49 16.22
CA ASN A 87 53.02 12.62 15.64
C ASN A 87 54.02 11.59 16.18
N ASN A 88 53.79 11.07 17.40
CA ASN A 88 54.69 10.14 18.07
C ASN A 88 54.30 8.66 17.88
N LEU A 89 53.18 8.41 17.18
CA LEU A 89 52.67 7.06 16.96
C LEU A 89 53.25 6.46 15.67
N GLY A 90 53.72 5.22 15.74
CA GLY A 90 54.28 4.51 14.58
C GLY A 90 53.24 4.23 13.49
N SER A 91 53.67 4.21 12.22
CA SER A 91 52.78 4.02 11.05
C SER A 91 52.09 2.65 10.97
N GLN A 92 52.49 1.68 11.80
CA GLN A 92 51.85 0.38 11.89
C GLN A 92 50.48 0.39 12.58
N PHE A 93 50.16 1.46 13.32
CA PHE A 93 48.91 1.59 14.05
C PHE A 93 47.89 2.39 13.23
N SER A 94 46.70 1.84 13.03
CA SER A 94 45.64 2.55 12.31
C SER A 94 44.98 3.58 13.22
N THR A 95 44.75 4.79 12.71
CA THR A 95 44.00 5.86 13.39
C THR A 95 42.62 6.09 12.77
N SER A 96 42.20 5.23 11.84
CA SER A 96 40.97 5.41 11.04
C SER A 96 39.67 5.41 11.85
N SER A 97 39.68 4.80 13.02
CA SER A 97 38.52 4.74 13.93
C SER A 97 38.46 5.91 14.91
N VAL A 98 39.52 6.72 14.99
CA VAL A 98 39.55 7.92 15.84
C VAL A 98 38.76 9.03 15.16
N ASP A 99 37.88 9.68 15.93
CA ASP A 99 37.02 10.75 15.42
C ASP A 99 37.09 11.99 16.32
N ILE A 100 36.98 13.18 15.74
CA ILE A 100 36.96 14.44 16.47
C ILE A 100 35.95 15.39 15.85
N ASN A 101 35.00 15.86 16.66
CA ASN A 101 33.92 16.72 16.20
C ASN A 101 33.64 17.87 17.16
N GLN A 102 33.17 19.00 16.61
CA GLN A 102 32.59 20.08 17.40
C GLN A 102 31.13 19.73 17.74
N ILE A 103 30.83 19.63 19.03
CA ILE A 103 29.50 19.29 19.54
C ILE A 103 28.61 20.53 19.68
N ASP A 104 29.20 21.63 20.13
CA ASP A 104 28.56 22.94 20.17
C ASP A 104 29.60 24.05 20.02
N SER A 105 29.16 25.31 20.01
CA SER A 105 30.04 26.46 19.81
C SER A 105 31.27 26.50 20.73
N ASN A 106 31.21 25.90 21.92
CA ASN A 106 32.27 25.92 22.93
C ASN A 106 32.79 24.51 23.34
N THR A 107 32.35 23.44 22.69
CA THR A 107 32.71 22.07 23.07
C THR A 107 33.09 21.23 21.85
N MET A 108 34.19 20.49 21.94
CA MET A 108 34.55 19.41 21.02
C MET A 108 34.69 18.09 21.75
N LEU A 109 34.51 17.00 21.01
CA LEU A 109 34.66 15.64 21.51
C LEU A 109 35.64 14.89 20.60
N LEU A 110 36.70 14.34 21.21
CA LEU A 110 37.59 13.35 20.59
C LEU A 110 37.21 11.97 21.11
N SER A 111 36.91 11.05 20.20
CA SER A 111 36.55 9.67 20.51
C SER A 111 37.70 8.74 20.17
N LEU A 112 38.22 8.05 21.18
CA LEU A 112 39.26 7.04 21.09
C LEU A 112 38.66 5.66 21.39
N PRO A 113 38.25 4.89 20.37
CA PRO A 113 37.62 3.58 20.58
C PRO A 113 38.62 2.50 20.98
N GLN A 114 38.15 1.41 21.61
CA GLN A 114 38.96 0.24 21.96
C GLN A 114 39.72 -0.32 20.76
N ASP A 115 39.11 -0.33 19.57
CA ASP A 115 39.73 -0.81 18.34
C ASP A 115 41.02 -0.03 17.97
N PHE A 116 41.13 1.23 18.42
CA PHE A 116 42.36 2.02 18.34
C PHE A 116 43.25 1.81 19.58
N LEU A 117 42.67 1.87 20.78
CA LEU A 117 43.41 1.88 22.05
C LEU A 117 44.11 0.54 22.36
N VAL A 118 43.52 -0.58 21.98
CA VAL A 118 44.02 -1.93 22.27
C VAL A 118 45.34 -2.22 21.54
N PRO A 119 45.46 -2.01 20.22
CA PRO A 119 46.74 -2.19 19.52
C PRO A 119 47.87 -1.29 20.02
N VAL A 120 47.53 -0.11 20.54
CA VAL A 120 48.49 0.89 21.04
C VAL A 120 48.66 0.85 22.56
N ASP A 121 48.11 -0.16 23.23
CA ASP A 121 48.38 -0.41 24.65
C ASP A 121 49.88 -0.76 24.84
N GLU A 122 50.30 -1.03 26.08
CA GLU A 122 51.70 -1.33 26.44
C GLU A 122 52.60 -0.08 26.39
N GLY A 123 52.02 1.07 26.71
CA GLY A 123 52.75 2.30 26.95
C GLY A 123 53.14 3.10 25.70
N GLN A 124 52.47 2.90 24.56
CA GLN A 124 52.71 3.72 23.36
C GLN A 124 52.34 5.19 23.60
N ASP A 125 53.05 6.08 22.90
CA ASP A 125 52.81 7.52 22.95
C ASP A 125 51.74 7.91 21.92
N ILE A 126 50.55 8.23 22.44
CA ILE A 126 49.38 8.68 21.68
C ILE A 126 49.13 10.17 21.90
N THR A 127 50.19 10.96 22.08
CA THR A 127 50.09 12.42 22.21
C THR A 127 49.35 13.00 21.00
N ALA A 128 48.20 13.63 21.28
CA ALA A 128 47.30 14.17 20.27
C ALA A 128 47.62 15.65 20.00
N GLU A 129 47.91 15.99 18.75
CA GLU A 129 47.97 17.37 18.26
C GLU A 129 46.63 17.73 17.59
N ILE A 130 45.85 18.59 18.23
CA ILE A 130 44.54 19.04 17.76
C ILE A 130 44.69 20.36 17.01
N ARG A 131 44.07 20.42 15.83
CA ARG A 131 44.07 21.58 14.94
C ARG A 131 42.64 22.05 14.73
N LEU A 132 42.45 23.36 14.72
CA LEU A 132 41.14 24.00 14.57
C LEU A 132 41.14 24.87 13.31
N TYR A 133 40.33 24.50 12.33
CA TYR A 133 40.18 25.24 11.07
C TYR A 133 38.78 25.85 10.97
N GLU A 134 38.69 27.12 10.57
CA GLU A 134 37.41 27.79 10.32
C GLU A 134 37.23 28.02 8.82
N PRO A 135 36.22 27.40 8.17
CA PRO A 135 36.13 27.33 6.72
C PRO A 135 35.70 28.63 6.03
N MET A 136 34.98 29.54 6.70
CA MET A 136 34.47 30.75 6.04
C MET A 136 35.53 31.84 5.89
N SER A 137 36.38 32.01 6.90
CA SER A 137 37.52 32.94 6.88
C SER A 137 38.84 32.27 6.46
N GLY A 138 38.88 30.93 6.43
CA GLY A 138 40.07 30.16 6.09
C GLY A 138 41.17 30.24 7.16
N ARG A 139 40.81 30.58 8.40
CA ARG A 139 41.77 30.75 9.50
C ARG A 139 42.06 29.41 10.18
N ASP A 140 43.35 29.19 10.45
CA ASP A 140 43.83 28.20 11.41
C ASP A 140 44.03 28.88 12.77
N PHE A 141 43.57 28.25 13.84
CA PHE A 141 43.85 28.69 15.20
C PHE A 141 45.01 27.91 15.84
N ASP A 142 45.45 28.37 17.02
CA ASP A 142 46.54 27.76 17.78
C ASP A 142 46.28 26.26 18.02
N ARG A 143 47.33 25.47 17.81
CA ARG A 143 47.29 24.03 18.03
C ARG A 143 47.25 23.72 19.52
N TYR A 144 46.53 22.66 19.88
CA TYR A 144 46.51 22.14 21.24
C TYR A 144 47.19 20.79 21.28
N THR A 145 48.17 20.62 22.17
CA THR A 145 48.85 19.33 22.36
C THR A 145 48.38 18.71 23.66
N LEU A 146 47.88 17.48 23.59
CA LEU A 146 47.51 16.66 24.75
C LEU A 146 48.52 15.52 24.91
N PRO A 147 49.53 15.64 25.81
CA PRO A 147 50.45 14.56 26.12
C PRO A 147 49.70 13.38 26.75
N LEU A 148 49.75 12.22 26.10
CA LEU A 148 48.96 11.06 26.50
C LEU A 148 49.64 9.76 26.08
N LYS A 149 49.62 8.76 26.96
CA LYS A 149 49.99 7.38 26.65
C LYS A 149 48.80 6.45 26.83
N CYS A 150 48.77 5.35 26.09
CA CYS A 150 47.85 4.25 26.34
C CYS A 150 48.62 3.17 27.09
N ASN A 151 48.25 2.92 28.36
CA ASN A 151 48.80 1.82 29.13
C ASN A 151 47.80 1.35 30.18
N THR A 152 47.24 0.16 30.01
CA THR A 152 46.29 -0.40 30.98
C THR A 152 47.04 -0.98 32.18
N LYS A 153 46.58 -0.69 33.40
CA LYS A 153 47.14 -1.31 34.61
C LYS A 153 47.05 -2.83 34.50
N PRO A 154 48.08 -3.60 34.94
CA PRO A 154 48.00 -5.05 34.97
C PRO A 154 46.70 -5.53 35.63
N PRO A 155 46.03 -6.57 35.12
CA PRO A 155 44.83 -7.06 35.78
C PRO A 155 45.19 -7.72 37.11
N LEU A 156 44.18 -7.86 37.98
CA LEU A 156 44.36 -8.45 39.30
C LEU A 156 44.67 -9.95 39.19
N ILE A 157 45.61 -10.44 40.00
CA ILE A 157 45.84 -11.87 40.18
C ILE A 157 44.61 -12.51 40.85
N GLN A 158 44.22 -13.67 40.36
CA GLN A 158 42.97 -14.33 40.74
C GLN A 158 43.23 -15.48 41.72
N ASN A 159 42.18 -15.86 42.48
CA ASN A 159 42.15 -17.07 43.32
C ASN A 159 43.34 -17.24 44.32
N PRO A 160 43.87 -16.19 44.97
CA PRO A 160 45.03 -16.32 45.85
C PRO A 160 44.69 -17.19 47.07
N THR A 161 45.49 -18.22 47.33
CA THR A 161 45.26 -19.21 48.39
C THR A 161 46.58 -19.67 48.99
N ILE A 162 46.70 -19.66 50.32
CA ILE A 162 47.85 -20.23 51.03
C ILE A 162 47.62 -21.72 51.27
N ILE A 163 48.57 -22.54 50.84
CA ILE A 163 48.56 -23.99 51.03
C ILE A 163 49.81 -24.46 51.80
N ASN A 164 49.74 -25.67 52.34
CA ASN A 164 50.77 -26.29 53.15
C ASN A 164 51.64 -27.22 52.31
N ASN A 165 52.96 -27.06 52.35
CA ASN A 165 53.92 -28.01 51.79
C ASN A 165 54.39 -29.00 52.87
N ASN A 166 53.58 -30.03 53.11
CA ASN A 166 53.87 -31.15 54.02
C ASN A 166 54.45 -30.75 55.39
N ASN A 167 53.90 -29.70 56.00
CA ASN A 167 54.33 -29.09 57.27
C ASN A 167 55.77 -28.55 57.30
N LYS A 168 56.38 -28.30 56.14
CA LYS A 168 57.73 -27.71 56.05
C LYS A 168 57.67 -26.21 55.83
N THR A 169 56.96 -25.80 54.78
CA THR A 169 56.85 -24.39 54.38
C THR A 169 55.44 -24.03 53.92
N PHE A 170 55.16 -22.73 53.86
CA PHE A 170 53.96 -22.21 53.17
C PHE A 170 54.21 -22.11 51.66
N VAL A 171 53.16 -22.32 50.87
CA VAL A 171 53.14 -22.09 49.42
C VAL A 171 51.97 -21.15 49.11
N VAL A 172 52.21 -20.15 48.28
CA VAL A 172 51.15 -19.24 47.80
C VAL A 172 50.75 -19.71 46.42
N ALA A 173 49.52 -20.22 46.29
CA ALA A 173 48.91 -20.63 45.03
C ALA A 173 47.99 -19.53 44.53
N PHE A 174 48.06 -19.20 43.24
CA PHE A 174 47.20 -18.20 42.62
C PHE A 174 47.06 -18.46 41.13
N ASP A 175 46.01 -17.92 40.52
CA ASP A 175 45.79 -17.97 39.09
C ASP A 175 46.28 -16.67 38.45
N MET A 176 47.05 -16.80 37.36
CA MET A 176 47.40 -15.64 36.56
C MET A 176 46.14 -14.97 35.98
N PRO A 177 46.18 -13.66 35.70
CA PRO A 177 45.08 -12.96 35.06
C PRO A 177 44.69 -13.59 33.73
N ASN A 178 43.51 -13.23 33.23
CA ASN A 178 42.96 -13.82 32.03
C ASN A 178 43.96 -13.84 30.86
N ASP A 179 44.12 -15.01 30.25
CA ASP A 179 45.13 -15.26 29.24
C ASP A 179 44.76 -14.68 27.87
N GLU A 180 43.48 -14.66 27.48
CA GLU A 180 43.04 -13.93 26.26
C GLU A 180 43.27 -12.41 26.40
N GLU A 181 42.87 -11.81 27.53
CA GLU A 181 43.06 -10.37 27.79
C GLU A 181 44.54 -10.03 27.81
N CYS A 182 45.35 -10.81 28.52
CA CYS A 182 46.80 -10.59 28.58
C CYS A 182 47.49 -10.78 27.23
N ALA A 183 47.00 -11.67 26.36
CA ALA A 183 47.57 -11.86 25.02
C ALA A 183 47.35 -10.63 24.13
N VAL A 184 46.25 -9.92 24.37
CA VAL A 184 45.83 -8.80 23.55
C VAL A 184 46.46 -7.48 24.02
N ARG A 185 46.49 -7.20 25.33
CA ARG A 185 46.84 -5.86 25.84
C ARG A 185 47.80 -5.80 27.03
N HIS A 186 48.24 -6.93 27.59
CA HIS A 186 49.16 -6.94 28.75
C HIS A 186 50.44 -7.75 28.48
N LYS A 187 51.00 -7.67 27.27
CA LYS A 187 52.23 -8.42 26.95
C LYS A 187 53.47 -7.82 27.64
N ASP A 188 53.36 -6.62 28.17
CA ASP A 188 54.43 -5.87 28.84
C ASP A 188 54.50 -6.09 30.35
N ILE A 189 53.67 -6.98 30.91
CA ILE A 189 53.85 -7.52 32.26
C ILE A 189 55.27 -8.08 32.38
N SER A 190 56.04 -7.55 33.33
CA SER A 190 57.49 -7.80 33.42
C SER A 190 57.98 -8.26 34.80
N GLU A 191 57.21 -8.00 35.85
CA GLU A 191 57.62 -8.31 37.22
C GLU A 191 56.44 -8.82 38.07
N ILE A 192 56.71 -9.81 38.92
CA ILE A 192 55.85 -10.19 40.04
C ILE A 192 56.59 -9.96 41.35
N GLU A 193 55.95 -9.29 42.30
CA GLU A 193 56.50 -9.00 43.62
C GLU A 193 55.70 -9.75 44.70
N ILE A 194 56.38 -10.53 45.53
CA ILE A 194 55.79 -11.24 46.68
C ILE A 194 56.39 -10.67 47.97
N ASN A 195 55.56 -10.10 48.84
CA ASN A 195 55.99 -9.48 50.12
C ASN A 195 57.18 -8.50 49.97
N GLY A 196 57.15 -7.65 48.94
CA GLY A 196 58.21 -6.67 48.69
C GLY A 196 59.45 -7.21 47.96
N LYS A 197 59.48 -8.51 47.60
CA LYS A 197 60.56 -9.11 46.80
C LYS A 197 60.11 -9.33 45.36
N SER A 198 60.82 -8.69 44.44
CA SER A 198 60.54 -8.71 43.00
C SER A 198 61.21 -9.87 42.25
N TYR A 199 60.50 -10.38 41.25
CA TYR A 199 60.93 -11.48 40.37
C TYR A 199 60.54 -11.21 38.92
N PRO A 200 61.44 -11.40 37.94
CA PRO A 200 61.14 -11.13 36.53
C PRO A 200 60.25 -12.22 35.91
N ILE A 201 59.29 -11.77 35.10
CA ILE A 201 58.36 -12.60 34.32
C ILE A 201 58.27 -12.09 32.88
N SER A 202 57.87 -12.95 31.95
CA SER A 202 57.62 -12.55 30.56
C SER A 202 56.34 -13.19 30.02
N VAL A 203 55.65 -12.48 29.13
CA VAL A 203 54.42 -12.95 28.47
C VAL A 203 54.69 -13.22 27.00
N SER A 204 54.33 -14.42 26.53
CA SER A 204 54.30 -14.79 25.11
C SER A 204 52.89 -15.21 24.69
N THR A 205 52.60 -15.29 23.40
CA THR A 205 51.27 -15.70 22.88
C THR A 205 51.32 -17.08 22.23
N ILE A 206 50.30 -17.90 22.45
CA ILE A 206 50.05 -19.21 21.82
C ILE A 206 48.65 -19.25 21.19
N ASP A 207 48.36 -20.23 20.34
CA ASP A 207 47.04 -20.40 19.72
C ASP A 207 46.08 -21.18 20.63
N ASP A 208 44.82 -20.77 20.71
CA ASP A 208 43.75 -21.52 21.39
C ASP A 208 43.33 -22.72 20.55
N PRO A 209 43.54 -23.98 21.01
CA PRO A 209 43.14 -25.14 20.23
C PRO A 209 41.63 -25.28 20.06
N ASP A 210 40.82 -24.72 20.95
CA ASP A 210 39.36 -24.79 20.85
C ASP A 210 38.82 -23.86 19.75
N SER A 211 39.58 -22.80 19.40
CA SER A 211 39.21 -21.86 18.33
C SER A 211 39.42 -22.41 16.92
N ILE A 212 40.19 -23.49 16.76
CA ILE A 212 40.52 -24.05 15.42
C ILE A 212 39.30 -24.65 14.73
N ASN A 213 38.29 -25.08 15.50
CA ASN A 213 37.08 -25.73 14.99
C ASN A 213 35.83 -24.84 15.06
N ASP A 214 35.95 -23.57 15.48
CA ASP A 214 34.81 -22.64 15.52
C ASP A 214 34.71 -21.88 14.19
N PRO A 215 33.67 -22.12 13.37
CA PRO A 215 33.55 -21.49 12.05
C PRO A 215 33.33 -19.97 12.12
N ASP A 216 32.84 -19.45 13.25
CA ASP A 216 32.48 -18.03 13.40
C ASP A 216 33.60 -17.18 14.03
N THR A 217 34.66 -17.81 14.55
CA THR A 217 35.77 -17.09 15.20
C THR A 217 37.10 -17.48 14.57
N GLY A 218 37.94 -16.49 14.23
CA GLY A 218 39.32 -16.75 13.81
C GLY A 218 40.16 -17.38 14.93
N ILE A 219 41.42 -17.73 14.62
CA ILE A 219 42.34 -18.30 15.63
C ILE A 219 42.56 -17.31 16.78
N ILE A 220 42.08 -17.68 17.97
CA ILE A 220 42.22 -16.88 19.19
C ILE A 220 43.64 -17.07 19.77
N LYS A 221 44.23 -15.98 20.31
CA LYS A 221 45.55 -16.00 20.95
C LYS A 221 45.40 -16.01 22.48
N LEU A 222 46.20 -16.82 23.16
CA LEU A 222 46.26 -16.95 24.62
C LEU A 222 47.64 -16.55 25.15
N ALA A 223 47.69 -15.93 26.33
CA ALA A 223 48.93 -15.56 27.00
C ALA A 223 49.57 -16.75 27.70
N GLN A 224 50.90 -16.83 27.61
CA GLN A 224 51.74 -17.79 28.29
C GLN A 224 52.78 -17.03 29.13
N PHE A 225 52.67 -17.16 30.45
CA PHE A 225 53.59 -16.52 31.38
C PHE A 225 54.78 -17.44 31.67
N THR A 226 55.99 -16.90 31.56
CA THR A 226 57.24 -17.60 31.85
C THR A 226 57.90 -17.01 33.09
N PHE A 227 58.27 -17.88 34.03
CA PHE A 227 58.98 -17.53 35.27
C PHE A 227 60.40 -18.07 35.17
N SER A 228 61.39 -17.23 35.47
CA SER A 228 62.81 -17.61 35.42
C SER A 228 63.38 -18.06 36.77
N ASP A 229 62.70 -17.72 37.87
CA ASP A 229 63.13 -18.02 39.23
C ASP A 229 62.56 -19.37 39.72
N SER A 230 63.39 -20.16 40.40
CA SER A 230 63.06 -21.51 40.88
C SER A 230 62.02 -21.56 41.99
N HIS A 231 61.67 -20.44 42.63
CA HIS A 231 60.60 -20.41 43.64
C HIS A 231 59.21 -20.60 43.02
N PHE A 232 59.07 -20.43 41.69
CA PHE A 232 57.79 -20.58 40.99
C PHE A 232 57.70 -21.94 40.29
N SER A 233 56.58 -22.63 40.52
CA SER A 233 56.20 -23.84 39.80
C SER A 233 54.85 -23.64 39.11
N ARG A 234 54.67 -24.32 37.97
CA ARG A 234 53.38 -24.43 37.24
C ARG A 234 52.74 -25.81 37.41
N THR A 235 53.36 -26.70 38.17
CA THR A 235 52.88 -28.07 38.37
C THR A 235 52.39 -28.25 39.80
N TRP A 236 51.18 -28.77 39.95
CA TRP A 236 50.63 -29.16 41.25
C TRP A 236 51.34 -30.41 41.80
N ASP A 237 51.95 -30.30 42.99
CA ASP A 237 52.50 -31.44 43.73
C ASP A 237 51.43 -32.05 44.65
N SER A 238 50.70 -33.04 44.13
CA SER A 238 49.63 -33.73 44.89
C SER A 238 50.14 -34.53 46.10
N THR A 239 51.45 -34.77 46.21
CA THR A 239 52.04 -35.52 47.32
C THR A 239 52.27 -34.62 48.53
N ASN A 240 52.76 -33.40 48.29
CA ASN A 240 53.16 -32.49 49.36
C ASN A 240 52.19 -31.34 49.59
N TYR A 241 51.54 -30.81 48.55
CA TYR A 241 50.67 -29.65 48.66
C TYR A 241 49.29 -30.04 49.21
N LYS A 242 48.91 -29.42 50.33
CA LYS A 242 47.66 -29.69 51.04
C LYS A 242 46.95 -28.40 51.42
N SER A 243 45.62 -28.40 51.29
CA SER A 243 44.77 -27.29 51.73
C SER A 243 44.89 -27.01 53.22
N ILE A 244 44.78 -25.73 53.58
CA ILE A 244 44.74 -25.25 54.96
C ILE A 244 43.32 -24.79 55.28
N SER A 245 42.80 -25.10 56.47
CA SER A 245 41.52 -24.59 56.98
C SER A 245 40.31 -24.81 56.04
N GLY A 246 40.29 -25.89 55.26
CA GLY A 246 39.20 -26.17 54.30
C GLY A 246 39.25 -25.36 53.00
N LYS A 247 40.24 -24.46 52.84
CA LYS A 247 40.45 -23.65 51.63
C LYS A 247 41.04 -24.53 50.53
N THR A 248 40.18 -25.07 49.69
CA THR A 248 40.60 -25.81 48.50
C THR A 248 41.12 -24.85 47.43
N PHE A 249 42.23 -25.25 46.81
CA PHE A 249 42.73 -24.64 45.59
C PHE A 249 42.68 -25.70 44.50
N ASN A 250 41.88 -25.45 43.46
CA ASN A 250 41.75 -26.35 42.34
C ASN A 250 42.63 -25.79 41.21
N PRO A 251 43.68 -26.51 40.77
CA PRO A 251 44.54 -26.05 39.69
C PRO A 251 43.74 -25.77 38.42
N LYS A 252 43.87 -24.55 37.88
CA LYS A 252 43.24 -24.11 36.65
C LYS A 252 44.21 -24.23 35.48
N ARG A 253 43.68 -24.73 34.36
CA ARG A 253 44.35 -24.77 33.06
C ARG A 253 43.62 -23.85 32.09
N ASN A 254 44.33 -23.38 31.08
CA ASN A 254 43.70 -22.78 29.93
C ASN A 254 43.19 -23.85 28.94
N SER A 255 42.49 -23.42 27.91
CA SER A 255 41.98 -24.25 26.81
C SER A 255 43.08 -25.07 26.12
N ALA A 256 44.32 -24.58 26.09
CA ALA A 256 45.47 -25.31 25.56
C ALA A 256 46.05 -26.39 26.50
N GLY A 257 45.42 -26.62 27.65
CA GLY A 257 45.91 -27.55 28.67
C GLY A 257 47.13 -27.04 29.44
N SER A 258 47.61 -25.81 29.18
CA SER A 258 48.68 -25.16 29.93
C SER A 258 48.16 -24.67 31.27
N TYR A 259 48.96 -24.79 32.33
CA TYR A 259 48.57 -24.29 33.64
C TYR A 259 48.58 -22.76 33.67
N ILE A 260 47.49 -22.16 34.15
CA ILE A 260 47.45 -20.74 34.50
C ILE A 260 47.65 -20.52 36.00
N SER A 261 47.44 -21.57 36.82
CA SER A 261 47.83 -21.56 38.22
C SER A 261 49.34 -21.59 38.39
N VAL A 262 49.82 -20.82 39.36
CA VAL A 262 51.23 -20.67 39.73
C VAL A 262 51.38 -20.91 41.23
N TYR A 263 52.46 -21.58 41.62
CA TYR A 263 52.78 -21.92 43.00
C TYR A 263 54.10 -21.29 43.39
N TYR A 264 54.08 -20.40 44.37
CA TYR A 264 55.27 -19.75 44.92
C TYR A 264 55.68 -20.41 46.24
N GLU A 265 56.85 -21.06 46.25
CA GLU A 265 57.43 -21.63 47.47
C GLU A 265 58.08 -20.52 48.31
N THR A 266 57.51 -20.26 49.49
CA THR A 266 57.87 -19.06 50.26
C THR A 266 59.20 -19.18 51.00
N GLY A 267 59.65 -20.41 51.29
CA GLY A 267 60.75 -20.67 52.21
C GLY A 267 60.44 -20.40 53.69
N ASP A 268 59.29 -19.80 54.00
CA ASP A 268 58.86 -19.55 55.38
C ASP A 268 58.49 -20.86 56.06
N ALA A 269 59.05 -21.12 57.24
CA ALA A 269 58.74 -22.31 58.02
C ALA A 269 57.24 -22.40 58.34
N PHE A 270 56.67 -23.59 58.16
CA PHE A 270 55.27 -23.84 58.49
C PHE A 270 55.07 -23.87 60.01
N PHE A 271 54.07 -23.14 60.49
CA PHE A 271 53.63 -23.16 61.88
C PHE A 271 52.12 -23.01 61.97
N ALA A 272 51.54 -23.44 63.10
CA ALA A 272 50.15 -23.17 63.41
C ALA A 272 50.00 -21.69 63.80
N GLY A 273 49.51 -20.86 62.87
CA GLY A 273 49.28 -19.45 63.11
C GLY A 273 48.90 -18.66 61.86
N ASP A 274 48.71 -17.37 62.05
CA ASP A 274 48.29 -16.43 61.02
C ASP A 274 49.48 -16.03 60.14
N LYS A 275 49.29 -16.14 58.82
CA LYS A 275 50.25 -15.73 57.82
C LYS A 275 49.53 -15.02 56.68
N GLN A 276 50.15 -13.97 56.16
CA GLN A 276 49.63 -13.16 55.07
C GLN A 276 50.73 -12.91 54.04
N TYR A 277 50.36 -12.95 52.76
CA TYR A 277 51.24 -12.60 51.65
C TYR A 277 50.55 -11.60 50.73
N THR A 278 51.28 -10.55 50.33
CA THR A 278 50.87 -9.63 49.27
C THR A 278 51.53 -10.04 47.96
N ILE A 279 50.73 -10.17 46.91
CA ILE A 279 51.16 -10.51 45.56
C ILE A 279 50.87 -9.31 44.67
N THR A 280 51.89 -8.72 44.07
CA THR A 280 51.78 -7.55 43.20
C THR A 280 52.28 -7.88 41.81
N LEU A 281 51.45 -7.69 40.78
CA LEU A 281 51.86 -7.77 39.38
C LEU A 281 52.25 -6.38 38.88
N LYS A 282 53.34 -6.27 38.12
CA LYS A 282 53.81 -4.99 37.57
C LYS A 282 54.11 -5.08 36.07
N ASP A 283 53.72 -4.05 35.35
CA ASP A 283 54.10 -3.86 33.95
C ASP A 283 55.46 -3.18 33.80
N SER A 284 55.91 -3.03 32.56
CA SER A 284 57.17 -2.39 32.19
C SER A 284 57.23 -0.87 32.50
N ALA A 285 56.06 -0.23 32.64
CA ALA A 285 55.90 1.17 33.01
C ALA A 285 55.74 1.38 34.53
N GLY A 286 55.75 0.28 35.31
CA GLY A 286 55.62 0.24 36.75
C GLY A 286 54.20 0.49 37.29
N LEU A 287 53.16 0.35 36.46
CA LEU A 287 51.78 0.25 36.95
C LEU A 287 51.59 -1.11 37.61
N THR A 288 50.74 -1.16 38.64
CA THR A 288 50.62 -2.35 39.50
C THR A 288 49.18 -2.73 39.82
N SER A 289 48.99 -4.02 40.09
CA SER A 289 47.80 -4.57 40.75
C SER A 289 48.24 -5.45 41.92
N THR A 290 47.56 -5.37 43.06
CA THR A 290 47.96 -6.08 44.29
C THR A 290 46.79 -6.83 44.89
N VAL A 291 47.01 -8.10 45.22
CA VAL A 291 46.06 -8.95 45.94
C VAL A 291 46.72 -9.56 47.18
N THR A 292 45.92 -9.96 48.17
CA THR A 292 46.41 -10.52 49.43
C THR A 292 45.84 -11.91 49.67
N ALA A 293 46.68 -12.84 50.14
CA ALA A 293 46.30 -14.17 50.62
C ALA A 293 46.53 -14.26 52.14
N SER A 294 45.66 -14.95 52.89
CA SER A 294 45.78 -15.04 54.35
C SER A 294 45.29 -16.38 54.92
N THR A 295 45.98 -16.96 55.91
CA THR A 295 45.53 -18.20 56.55
C THR A 295 44.33 -18.02 57.49
N SER A 296 44.00 -16.78 57.87
CA SER A 296 43.14 -16.45 59.02
C SER A 296 41.68 -16.16 58.68
N ILE A 297 41.40 -15.71 57.46
CA ILE A 297 40.06 -15.26 57.02
C ILE A 297 39.36 -16.31 56.17
N SER A 298 38.03 -16.32 56.11
CA SER A 298 37.28 -17.25 55.23
C SER A 298 37.39 -16.87 53.75
N LYS A 299 37.25 -17.84 52.84
CA LYS A 299 37.15 -17.63 51.39
C LYS A 299 35.69 -17.71 50.91
N LEU A 300 35.29 -16.80 50.02
CA LEU A 300 33.94 -16.77 49.44
C LEU A 300 33.70 -17.91 48.43
N GLU A 301 32.46 -18.41 48.33
CA GLU A 301 32.03 -19.20 47.17
C GLU A 301 32.07 -18.36 45.87
N LYS A 302 32.12 -19.02 44.71
CA LYS A 302 32.15 -18.34 43.42
C LYS A 302 30.78 -17.76 43.02
N PRO A 303 30.71 -16.65 42.27
CA PRO A 303 29.46 -16.19 41.65
C PRO A 303 28.88 -17.24 40.69
N VAL A 304 27.58 -17.23 40.46
CA VAL A 304 26.94 -18.12 39.48
C VAL A 304 26.50 -17.31 38.26
N ILE A 305 26.71 -17.83 37.06
CA ILE A 305 26.22 -17.23 35.81
C ILE A 305 25.08 -18.09 35.29
N LEU A 306 23.91 -17.49 35.14
CA LEU A 306 22.69 -18.14 34.64
C LEU A 306 22.34 -17.64 33.24
N ASP A 307 21.72 -18.49 32.44
CA ASP A 307 21.10 -18.13 31.17
C ASP A 307 19.75 -17.40 31.37
N MET A 308 19.07 -17.10 30.25
CA MET A 308 17.78 -16.41 30.27
C MET A 308 16.61 -17.25 30.83
N HIS A 309 16.79 -18.57 30.98
CA HIS A 309 15.82 -19.51 31.56
C HIS A 309 16.16 -19.87 33.02
N GLY A 310 17.28 -19.37 33.55
CA GLY A 310 17.75 -19.65 34.92
C GLY A 310 18.62 -20.90 35.04
N GLY A 311 19.01 -21.53 33.93
CA GLY A 311 19.99 -22.61 33.90
C GLY A 311 21.42 -22.08 34.11
N GLN A 312 22.26 -22.79 34.86
CA GLN A 312 23.65 -22.39 35.06
C GLN A 312 24.49 -22.66 33.81
N VAL A 313 25.24 -21.66 33.34
CA VAL A 313 26.17 -21.79 32.21
C VAL A 313 27.41 -22.56 32.66
N ALA A 314 27.86 -23.54 31.87
CA ALA A 314 29.02 -24.36 32.19
C ALA A 314 30.34 -23.58 32.03
N GLU A 315 31.32 -23.86 32.89
CA GLU A 315 32.66 -23.21 32.88
C GLU A 315 33.66 -23.92 31.96
N ASP A 316 33.38 -25.16 31.55
CA ASP A 316 34.25 -25.96 30.70
C ASP A 316 33.79 -25.88 29.24
N GLY A 317 34.64 -25.36 28.35
CA GLY A 317 34.40 -25.30 26.91
C GLY A 317 33.39 -24.23 26.46
N LEU A 318 33.05 -24.25 25.18
CA LEU A 318 32.06 -23.36 24.58
C LEU A 318 30.63 -23.91 24.79
N THR A 319 29.81 -23.18 25.54
CA THR A 319 28.41 -23.55 25.81
C THR A 319 27.44 -22.81 24.88
N SER A 320 26.36 -23.47 24.48
CA SER A 320 25.27 -22.83 23.74
C SER A 320 24.22 -22.24 24.68
N VAL A 321 23.81 -21.00 24.48
CA VAL A 321 22.77 -20.33 25.29
C VAL A 321 21.68 -19.71 24.42
N PRO A 322 20.42 -19.65 24.86
CA PRO A 322 19.31 -19.14 24.05
C PRO A 322 19.41 -17.64 23.75
N PHE A 323 18.95 -17.25 22.57
CA PHE A 323 18.88 -15.86 22.09
C PHE A 323 17.43 -15.43 21.90
N ASN A 324 17.04 -14.24 22.38
CA ASN A 324 15.70 -13.72 22.13
C ASN A 324 15.68 -12.87 20.85
N GLU A 325 15.08 -13.46 19.81
CA GLU A 325 14.93 -12.86 18.48
C GLU A 325 14.09 -11.58 18.48
N ASP A 326 12.96 -11.56 19.20
CA ASP A 326 12.05 -10.40 19.22
C ASP A 326 12.71 -9.14 19.81
N THR A 327 13.69 -9.34 20.70
CA THR A 327 14.50 -8.25 21.27
C THR A 327 15.86 -8.08 20.63
N GLU A 328 16.27 -8.98 19.73
CA GLU A 328 17.62 -9.12 19.19
C GLU A 328 18.70 -9.14 20.29
N LYS A 329 18.40 -9.78 21.43
CA LYS A 329 19.30 -9.84 22.58
C LYS A 329 19.24 -11.18 23.30
N GLY A 330 20.39 -11.72 23.63
CA GLY A 330 20.56 -12.78 24.62
C GLY A 330 20.69 -12.19 26.03
N LYS A 331 20.40 -13.00 27.05
CA LYS A 331 20.51 -12.57 28.46
C LYS A 331 21.31 -13.56 29.28
N ILE A 332 22.13 -13.01 30.15
CA ILE A 332 22.76 -13.75 31.26
C ILE A 332 22.46 -13.04 32.57
N THR A 333 22.44 -13.79 33.67
CA THR A 333 22.27 -13.25 35.02
C THR A 333 23.43 -13.67 35.90
N ILE A 334 24.13 -12.68 36.46
CA ILE A 334 25.22 -12.87 37.41
C ILE A 334 24.63 -12.85 38.82
N VAL A 335 24.84 -13.94 39.57
CA VAL A 335 24.33 -14.13 40.93
C VAL A 335 25.48 -14.09 41.94
N PRO A 336 25.47 -13.14 42.88
CA PRO A 336 26.47 -13.09 43.96
C PRO A 336 26.45 -14.33 44.86
N PRO A 337 27.59 -14.73 45.44
CA PRO A 337 27.64 -15.85 46.36
C PRO A 337 26.89 -15.53 47.65
N THR A 338 26.19 -16.54 48.18
CA THR A 338 25.40 -16.43 49.42
C THR A 338 26.06 -17.16 50.60
N ARG A 339 27.22 -17.79 50.37
CA ARG A 339 27.97 -18.55 51.37
C ARG A 339 29.48 -18.41 51.22
N ASP A 340 30.21 -18.76 52.27
CA ASP A 340 31.66 -18.99 52.26
C ASP A 340 31.99 -20.48 52.06
N HIS A 341 33.27 -20.82 51.87
CA HIS A 341 33.76 -22.18 51.70
C HIS A 341 33.50 -23.13 52.90
N LEU A 342 33.09 -22.61 54.06
CA LEU A 342 32.70 -23.40 55.24
C LEU A 342 31.19 -23.59 55.33
N GLY A 343 30.42 -23.04 54.37
CA GLY A 343 28.97 -23.09 54.32
C GLY A 343 28.27 -22.03 55.16
N HIS A 344 29.00 -21.07 55.74
CA HIS A 344 28.40 -19.97 56.49
C HIS A 344 27.74 -18.97 55.55
N SER A 345 26.57 -18.45 55.93
CA SER A 345 25.87 -17.44 55.13
C SER A 345 26.68 -16.15 55.00
N VAL A 346 26.72 -15.61 53.79
CA VAL A 346 27.37 -14.34 53.43
C VAL A 346 26.33 -13.42 52.81
N SER A 347 26.39 -12.13 53.13
CA SER A 347 25.55 -11.09 52.52
C SER A 347 26.39 -9.84 52.24
N GLY A 348 26.09 -9.16 51.13
CA GLY A 348 26.78 -7.93 50.73
C GLY A 348 28.12 -8.13 50.03
N ALA A 349 28.42 -9.35 49.55
CA ALA A 349 29.59 -9.59 48.70
C ALA A 349 29.46 -8.78 47.39
N THR A 350 30.52 -8.07 47.02
CA THR A 350 30.58 -7.32 45.76
C THR A 350 31.16 -8.22 44.69
N VAL A 351 30.38 -8.52 43.66
CA VAL A 351 30.85 -9.21 42.46
C VAL A 351 31.42 -8.20 41.49
N TYR A 352 32.63 -8.44 41.02
CA TYR A 352 33.29 -7.75 39.92
C TYR A 352 33.17 -8.63 38.69
N TYR A 353 32.72 -8.07 37.58
CA TYR A 353 32.54 -8.82 36.34
C TYR A 353 33.07 -8.08 35.11
N LYS A 354 33.55 -8.86 34.15
CA LYS A 354 33.90 -8.42 32.79
C LYS A 354 33.25 -9.38 31.78
N VAL A 355 32.65 -8.81 30.74
CA VAL A 355 32.07 -9.53 29.60
C VAL A 355 32.89 -9.16 28.37
N TYR A 356 33.47 -10.18 27.75
CA TYR A 356 34.36 -10.07 26.61
C TYR A 356 33.66 -10.58 25.36
N GLU A 357 33.89 -9.95 24.22
CA GLU A 357 33.66 -10.61 22.93
C GLU A 357 34.74 -11.68 22.74
N ALA A 358 34.34 -12.94 22.66
CA ALA A 358 35.28 -14.07 22.57
C ALA A 358 35.69 -14.35 21.11
N THR A 359 35.92 -13.30 20.31
CA THR A 359 36.30 -13.36 18.89
C THR A 359 37.81 -13.20 18.67
N GLY A 360 38.59 -13.10 19.74
CA GLY A 360 40.03 -12.78 19.68
C GLY A 360 40.33 -11.30 19.47
N SER A 361 39.32 -10.43 19.36
CA SER A 361 39.47 -8.96 19.33
C SER A 361 40.00 -8.39 20.65
N GLY A 362 39.82 -9.14 21.74
CA GLY A 362 40.06 -8.70 23.11
C GLY A 362 39.15 -7.55 23.55
N ARG A 363 38.08 -7.26 22.80
CA ARG A 363 37.12 -6.19 23.10
C ARG A 363 36.31 -6.52 24.35
N ILE A 364 36.27 -5.59 25.29
CA ILE A 364 35.41 -5.69 26.47
C ILE A 364 34.07 -5.06 26.12
N TYR A 365 33.01 -5.89 26.09
CA TYR A 365 31.66 -5.43 25.79
C TYR A 365 31.08 -4.63 26.96
N THR A 366 31.20 -5.17 28.18
CA THR A 366 30.79 -4.46 29.39
C THR A 366 31.55 -4.96 30.61
N SER A 367 31.69 -4.11 31.61
CA SER A 367 32.29 -4.46 32.91
C SER A 367 31.65 -3.63 34.01
N GLY A 368 31.68 -4.15 35.24
CA GLY A 368 31.11 -3.45 36.37
C GLY A 368 31.15 -4.24 37.67
N THR A 369 30.40 -3.76 38.65
CA THR A 369 30.23 -4.42 39.93
C THR A 369 28.76 -4.54 40.30
N THR A 370 28.43 -5.55 41.12
CA THR A 370 27.08 -5.74 41.65
C THR A 370 27.11 -6.39 43.03
N THR A 371 26.14 -6.06 43.88
CA THR A 371 25.93 -6.71 45.20
C THR A 371 24.65 -7.56 45.23
N SER A 372 23.86 -7.51 44.16
CA SER A 372 22.65 -8.31 43.93
C SER A 372 22.74 -9.00 42.57
N GLU A 373 21.74 -9.80 42.23
CA GLU A 373 21.61 -10.36 40.88
C GLU A 373 21.65 -9.25 39.82
N LYS A 374 22.42 -9.47 38.75
CA LYS A 374 22.59 -8.53 37.64
C LYS A 374 22.36 -9.23 36.32
N THR A 375 21.29 -8.87 35.63
CA THR A 375 21.05 -9.29 34.25
C THR A 375 21.78 -8.37 33.28
N ILE A 376 22.42 -8.97 32.29
CA ILE A 376 23.12 -8.30 31.20
C ILE A 376 22.49 -8.77 29.89
N GLU A 377 22.10 -7.82 29.04
CA GLU A 377 21.62 -8.10 27.69
C GLU A 377 22.75 -7.92 26.69
N LEU A 378 22.89 -8.87 25.77
CA LEU A 378 24.03 -8.97 24.85
C LEU A 378 23.52 -9.29 23.43
N PRO A 379 24.06 -8.70 22.36
CA PRO A 379 23.69 -9.04 20.98
C PRO A 379 24.20 -10.44 20.59
N LEU A 380 23.75 -10.96 19.45
CA LEU A 380 24.18 -12.28 18.94
C LEU A 380 25.69 -12.26 18.69
N ASN A 381 26.45 -13.00 19.50
CA ASN A 381 27.88 -13.21 19.36
C ASN A 381 28.32 -14.36 20.30
N THR A 382 29.60 -14.70 20.23
CA THR A 382 30.28 -15.52 21.24
C THR A 382 30.87 -14.59 22.31
N TYR A 383 30.59 -14.89 23.57
CA TYR A 383 31.08 -14.13 24.71
C TYR A 383 31.84 -14.99 25.70
N ARG A 384 32.71 -14.33 26.47
CA ARG A 384 33.26 -14.88 27.70
C ARG A 384 32.88 -13.98 28.86
N VAL A 385 32.52 -14.56 30.00
CA VAL A 385 32.22 -13.80 31.22
C VAL A 385 33.13 -14.28 32.31
N GLU A 386 33.83 -13.34 32.94
CA GLU A 386 34.55 -13.58 34.18
C GLU A 386 33.90 -12.80 35.32
N ALA A 387 33.67 -13.48 36.44
CA ALA A 387 33.13 -12.88 37.65
C ALA A 387 33.79 -13.43 38.91
N TYR A 388 34.22 -12.57 39.82
CA TYR A 388 34.69 -12.94 41.16
C TYR A 388 34.06 -12.03 42.21
N ALA A 389 34.02 -12.48 43.46
CA ALA A 389 33.44 -11.75 44.57
C ALA A 389 34.48 -11.34 45.59
N GLU A 390 34.30 -10.14 46.14
CA GLU A 390 35.08 -9.61 47.26
C GLU A 390 34.15 -9.23 48.43
N LEU A 391 34.66 -9.40 49.65
CA LEU A 391 34.03 -8.89 50.86
C LEU A 391 35.12 -8.60 51.90
N VAL A 392 34.97 -7.48 52.62
CA VAL A 392 35.90 -7.11 53.70
C VAL A 392 36.01 -8.26 54.70
N SER A 393 37.23 -8.59 55.11
CA SER A 393 37.54 -9.71 56.02
C SER A 393 37.30 -11.11 55.44
N TYR A 394 37.16 -11.24 54.12
CA TYR A 394 37.20 -12.50 53.40
C TYR A 394 38.30 -12.48 52.34
N GLU A 395 38.81 -13.65 52.00
CA GLU A 395 39.55 -13.85 50.74
C GLU A 395 38.59 -13.80 49.56
N ASN A 396 39.06 -13.23 48.45
CA ASN A 396 38.35 -13.19 47.19
C ASN A 396 37.92 -14.61 46.77
N SER A 397 36.74 -14.71 46.15
CA SER A 397 36.29 -15.97 45.59
C SER A 397 37.23 -16.46 44.48
N ALA A 398 37.09 -17.72 44.09
CA ALA A 398 37.55 -18.13 42.77
C ALA A 398 36.76 -17.38 41.68
N THR A 399 37.36 -17.20 40.50
CA THR A 399 36.71 -16.60 39.35
C THR A 399 35.83 -17.63 38.65
N THR A 400 34.55 -17.32 38.48
CA THR A 400 33.68 -18.02 37.54
C THR A 400 33.99 -17.52 36.15
N SER A 401 34.39 -18.43 35.26
CA SER A 401 34.75 -18.12 33.88
C SER A 401 33.93 -19.00 32.94
N VAL A 402 32.97 -18.41 32.23
CA VAL A 402 32.12 -19.15 31.27
C VAL A 402 32.35 -18.62 29.87
N LYS A 403 32.47 -19.50 28.88
CA LYS A 403 32.53 -19.16 27.45
C LYS A 403 31.25 -19.70 26.79
N PHE A 404 30.53 -18.84 26.08
CA PHE A 404 29.28 -19.24 25.48
C PHE A 404 28.97 -18.53 24.16
N ARG A 405 28.18 -19.18 23.31
CA ARG A 405 27.61 -18.58 22.11
C ARG A 405 26.10 -18.49 22.26
N PHE A 406 25.52 -17.38 21.81
CA PHE A 406 24.09 -17.32 21.63
C PHE A 406 23.69 -18.16 20.43
N MET A 407 22.78 -19.12 20.64
CA MET A 407 22.23 -19.93 19.57
C MET A 407 21.16 -19.15 18.84
N ASN A 408 21.29 -19.10 17.52
CA ASN A 408 20.26 -18.52 16.70
C ASN A 408 19.07 -19.49 16.65
N ASN A 409 17.88 -18.96 16.94
CA ASN A 409 16.61 -19.65 16.65
C ASN A 409 16.09 -19.30 15.25
N VAL A 410 16.90 -18.54 14.49
CA VAL A 410 16.76 -18.30 13.06
C VAL A 410 17.70 -19.21 12.31
N LEU A 411 17.12 -20.11 11.53
CA LEU A 411 17.85 -20.99 10.64
C LEU A 411 17.63 -20.53 9.20
N PHE A 412 18.66 -20.61 8.38
CA PHE A 412 18.59 -20.31 6.97
C PHE A 412 18.66 -21.61 6.17
N VAL A 413 17.81 -21.72 5.17
CA VAL A 413 17.78 -22.84 4.22
C VAL A 413 17.94 -22.26 2.82
N SER A 414 18.91 -22.77 2.07
CA SER A 414 19.20 -22.27 0.71
C SER A 414 19.55 -23.39 -0.25
N THR A 415 19.04 -23.26 -1.48
CA THR A 415 19.46 -24.08 -2.63
C THR A 415 20.96 -23.99 -2.96
N THR A 416 21.64 -22.93 -2.50
CA THR A 416 23.06 -22.68 -2.71
C THR A 416 23.95 -23.11 -1.54
N ALA A 417 23.38 -23.80 -0.54
CA ALA A 417 24.11 -24.27 0.63
C ALA A 417 25.30 -25.17 0.24
N PRO A 418 26.47 -25.00 0.88
CA PRO A 418 27.67 -25.79 0.56
C PRO A 418 27.61 -27.26 1.03
N GLY A 419 26.50 -27.71 1.64
CA GLY A 419 26.35 -29.03 2.28
C GLY A 419 26.96 -29.05 3.69
N ASN A 420 26.27 -29.67 4.66
CA ASN A 420 26.60 -29.64 6.10
C ASN A 420 26.65 -28.22 6.70
N GLY A 421 25.73 -27.35 6.29
CA GLY A 421 25.56 -26.04 6.94
C GLY A 421 25.17 -26.19 8.42
N ASP A 422 25.42 -25.16 9.21
CA ASP A 422 25.01 -25.08 10.62
C ASP A 422 23.71 -24.27 10.79
N GLY A 423 23.05 -23.93 9.68
CA GLY A 423 21.83 -23.14 9.67
C GLY A 423 22.04 -21.64 9.85
N SER A 424 23.29 -21.18 9.97
CA SER A 424 23.61 -19.75 9.97
C SER A 424 23.36 -19.11 8.61
N GLU A 425 23.35 -17.78 8.54
CA GLU A 425 23.23 -17.07 7.27
C GLU A 425 24.40 -17.36 6.32
N THR A 426 25.60 -17.58 6.88
CA THR A 426 26.84 -17.84 6.14
C THR A 426 26.99 -19.30 5.73
N ALA A 427 26.37 -20.21 6.46
CA ALA A 427 26.34 -21.65 6.17
C ALA A 427 24.92 -22.22 6.35
N PRO A 428 23.97 -21.86 5.46
CA PRO A 428 22.59 -22.33 5.55
C PRO A 428 22.48 -23.85 5.37
N TYR A 429 21.42 -24.45 5.91
CA TYR A 429 21.04 -25.83 5.59
C TYR A 429 20.62 -25.94 4.11
N ALA A 430 20.76 -27.14 3.55
CA ALA A 430 20.33 -27.40 2.17
C ALA A 430 18.83 -27.67 2.08
N THR A 431 18.23 -28.18 3.15
CA THR A 431 16.81 -28.57 3.21
C THR A 431 16.13 -28.09 4.49
N ILE A 432 14.81 -27.91 4.44
CA ILE A 432 13.96 -27.64 5.60
C ILE A 432 13.99 -28.85 6.56
N ALA A 433 14.04 -30.08 6.02
CA ALA A 433 14.16 -31.29 6.80
C ALA A 433 15.42 -31.30 7.69
N GLU A 434 16.59 -30.91 7.16
CA GLU A 434 17.83 -30.74 7.94
C GLU A 434 17.65 -29.69 9.06
N ALA A 435 17.00 -28.56 8.76
CA ALA A 435 16.74 -27.54 9.76
C ALA A 435 15.79 -28.04 10.87
N ILE A 436 14.76 -28.81 10.54
CA ILE A 436 13.85 -29.43 11.52
C ILE A 436 14.58 -30.50 12.35
N GLU A 437 15.48 -31.27 11.73
CA GLU A 437 16.32 -32.24 12.45
C GLU A 437 17.23 -31.53 13.46
N ASP A 438 17.88 -30.42 13.09
CA ASP A 438 18.66 -29.60 14.02
C ASP A 438 17.82 -29.15 15.22
N ILE A 439 16.64 -28.58 14.97
CA ILE A 439 15.72 -28.16 16.03
C ILE A 439 15.43 -29.32 17.00
N ASN A 440 15.16 -30.50 16.47
CA ASN A 440 14.83 -31.69 17.25
C ASN A 440 16.01 -32.27 18.03
N LEU A 441 17.26 -32.04 17.58
CA LEU A 441 18.47 -32.47 18.29
C LEU A 441 18.83 -31.56 19.48
N ARG A 442 18.22 -30.37 19.60
CA ARG A 442 18.53 -29.45 20.70
C ARG A 442 18.03 -30.00 22.04
N GLU A 443 18.88 -29.97 23.06
CA GLU A 443 18.52 -30.49 24.38
C GLU A 443 17.42 -29.68 25.07
N GLN A 444 17.32 -28.38 24.77
CA GLN A 444 16.31 -27.48 25.32
C GLN A 444 15.23 -27.14 24.28
N LYS A 445 13.96 -27.18 24.72
CA LYS A 445 12.80 -26.78 23.91
C LYS A 445 12.70 -25.25 23.88
N GLU A 446 12.89 -24.65 22.71
CA GLU A 446 12.73 -23.21 22.52
C GLU A 446 11.28 -22.83 22.25
N LYS A 447 10.87 -21.61 22.64
CA LYS A 447 9.49 -21.15 22.42
C LYS A 447 9.15 -20.94 20.94
N LYS A 448 10.14 -20.62 20.11
CA LYS A 448 9.95 -20.27 18.71
C LYS A 448 11.21 -20.54 17.91
N PHE A 449 11.05 -21.14 16.74
CA PHE A 449 12.03 -21.14 15.66
C PHE A 449 11.49 -20.45 14.41
N THR A 450 12.40 -19.81 13.68
CA THR A 450 12.14 -19.23 12.37
C THR A 450 13.10 -19.87 11.36
N ILE A 451 12.57 -20.45 10.29
CA ILE A 451 13.33 -20.97 9.15
C ILE A 451 13.11 -20.01 7.98
N TYR A 452 14.17 -19.31 7.57
CA TYR A 452 14.17 -18.48 6.37
C TYR A 452 14.63 -19.27 5.15
N ILE A 453 13.79 -19.31 4.12
CA ILE A 453 14.10 -19.98 2.85
C ILE A 453 14.60 -18.99 1.80
N ASP A 454 15.61 -19.40 1.03
CA ASP A 454 16.18 -18.68 -0.10
C ASP A 454 16.23 -19.57 -1.36
N GLY A 455 15.47 -19.18 -2.37
CA GLY A 455 15.39 -19.86 -3.66
C GLY A 455 14.20 -20.82 -3.78
N ASN A 456 14.28 -21.68 -4.80
CA ASN A 456 13.30 -22.73 -5.05
C ASN A 456 13.81 -24.08 -4.55
N LEU A 457 13.40 -24.46 -3.34
CA LEU A 457 13.85 -25.66 -2.67
C LEU A 457 13.26 -26.93 -3.31
N ASN A 458 12.10 -26.82 -3.97
CA ASN A 458 11.36 -27.97 -4.50
C ASN A 458 11.18 -29.10 -3.46
N GLU A 459 11.02 -28.71 -2.20
CA GLU A 459 10.98 -29.60 -1.04
C GLU A 459 9.56 -29.67 -0.44
N GLU A 460 9.23 -30.81 0.15
CA GLU A 460 7.99 -31.03 0.90
C GLU A 460 8.22 -30.69 2.38
N VAL A 461 7.36 -29.84 2.94
CA VAL A 461 7.35 -29.56 4.38
C VAL A 461 6.41 -30.54 5.05
N ASN A 462 6.98 -31.58 5.66
CA ASN A 462 6.23 -32.63 6.33
C ASN A 462 6.30 -32.45 7.85
N ILE A 463 5.20 -32.05 8.48
CA ILE A 463 5.07 -31.99 9.94
C ILE A 463 4.27 -33.22 10.38
N ASN A 464 4.99 -34.26 10.82
CA ASN A 464 4.40 -35.58 11.09
C ASN A 464 4.59 -36.11 12.51
N SER A 465 5.33 -35.36 13.32
CA SER A 465 5.70 -35.66 14.70
C SER A 465 5.97 -34.35 15.45
N PRO A 466 5.96 -34.36 16.79
CA PRO A 466 6.28 -33.17 17.58
C PRO A 466 7.65 -32.60 17.20
N ILE A 467 7.69 -31.29 16.95
CA ILE A 467 8.94 -30.55 16.80
C ILE A 467 9.33 -30.00 18.17
N ASN A 468 10.63 -29.94 18.46
CA ASN A 468 11.16 -29.43 19.73
C ASN A 468 11.05 -27.89 19.87
N THR A 469 9.85 -27.34 19.62
CA THR A 469 9.48 -25.94 19.81
C THR A 469 7.98 -25.78 19.99
N ASP A 470 7.53 -24.69 20.62
CA ASP A 470 6.10 -24.37 20.70
C ASP A 470 5.58 -23.74 19.39
N LYS A 471 6.47 -23.09 18.63
CA LYS A 471 6.12 -22.37 17.40
C LYS A 471 7.20 -22.51 16.33
N LEU A 472 6.79 -22.90 15.12
CA LEU A 472 7.66 -22.89 13.95
C LEU A 472 7.14 -21.88 12.93
N ILE A 473 8.03 -21.01 12.45
CA ILE A 473 7.79 -20.13 11.31
C ILE A 473 8.65 -20.60 10.15
N ILE A 474 8.05 -20.85 8.99
CA ILE A 474 8.77 -21.08 7.73
C ILE A 474 8.41 -19.93 6.81
N ALA A 475 9.39 -19.10 6.46
CA ALA A 475 9.12 -17.88 5.71
C ALA A 475 10.17 -17.61 4.64
N LYS A 476 9.78 -16.94 3.56
CA LYS A 476 10.74 -16.43 2.59
C LYS A 476 11.63 -15.37 3.24
N ARG A 477 12.93 -15.45 3.00
CA ARG A 477 13.86 -14.39 3.40
C ARG A 477 13.52 -13.09 2.67
N LYS A 478 13.44 -11.96 3.39
CA LYS A 478 13.06 -10.65 2.79
C LYS A 478 13.94 -10.23 1.61
N ARG A 479 15.25 -10.51 1.67
CA ARG A 479 16.22 -10.20 0.61
C ARG A 479 16.33 -11.27 -0.47
N ALA A 480 15.71 -12.44 -0.29
CA ALA A 480 15.72 -13.49 -1.28
C ALA A 480 14.78 -13.16 -2.44
N ASP A 481 15.24 -13.48 -3.65
CA ASP A 481 14.48 -13.32 -4.89
C ASP A 481 13.22 -14.19 -4.91
N SER A 482 13.29 -15.38 -4.29
CA SER A 482 12.17 -16.32 -4.21
C SER A 482 12.24 -17.16 -2.93
N GLY A 483 11.09 -17.72 -2.55
CA GLY A 483 10.98 -18.72 -1.49
C GLY A 483 9.91 -19.70 -1.93
N VAL A 484 10.32 -20.77 -2.61
CA VAL A 484 9.41 -21.73 -3.22
C VAL A 484 9.60 -23.11 -2.58
N ILE A 485 8.48 -23.70 -2.17
CA ILE A 485 8.39 -25.09 -1.69
C ILE A 485 7.39 -25.87 -2.54
N LYS A 486 7.45 -27.20 -2.45
CA LYS A 486 6.62 -28.09 -3.27
C LYS A 486 5.22 -28.24 -2.66
N LEU A 487 5.12 -28.62 -1.39
CA LEU A 487 3.87 -28.79 -0.65
C LEU A 487 4.11 -28.67 0.86
N VAL A 488 3.04 -28.52 1.62
CA VAL A 488 3.02 -28.59 3.08
C VAL A 488 2.02 -29.67 3.49
N HIS A 489 2.47 -30.66 4.25
CA HIS A 489 1.62 -31.75 4.75
C HIS A 489 1.73 -31.84 6.27
N ILE A 490 0.60 -31.80 6.96
CA ILE A 490 0.51 -31.82 8.43
C ILE A 490 -0.39 -32.98 8.84
N GLU A 491 0.21 -34.07 9.29
CA GLU A 491 -0.49 -35.31 9.66
C GLU A 491 0.36 -36.09 10.66
N SER A 492 -0.18 -36.37 11.85
CA SER A 492 0.48 -37.25 12.80
C SER A 492 0.47 -38.69 12.29
N THR A 493 1.66 -39.22 12.03
CA THR A 493 1.81 -40.61 11.54
C THR A 493 1.92 -41.62 12.68
N ASP A 494 2.17 -41.15 13.91
CA ASP A 494 2.32 -41.98 15.11
C ASP A 494 1.31 -41.55 16.20
N SER A 495 0.22 -42.31 16.29
CA SER A 495 -0.81 -42.11 17.33
C SER A 495 -0.30 -42.19 18.77
N SER A 496 0.90 -42.74 19.02
CA SER A 496 1.50 -42.80 20.35
C SER A 496 2.27 -41.53 20.72
N ASN A 497 2.60 -40.69 19.74
CA ASN A 497 3.31 -39.43 19.92
C ASN A 497 2.75 -38.34 18.97
N PRO A 498 1.50 -37.88 19.19
CA PRO A 498 0.84 -36.93 18.30
C PRO A 498 1.45 -35.54 18.37
N ILE A 499 1.28 -34.77 17.29
CA ILE A 499 1.68 -33.36 17.27
C ILE A 499 0.85 -32.61 18.33
N PRO A 500 1.47 -31.84 19.25
CA PRO A 500 0.74 -31.16 20.30
C PRO A 500 -0.26 -30.14 19.74
N SER A 501 -1.49 -30.11 20.25
CA SER A 501 -2.54 -29.20 19.75
C SER A 501 -2.25 -27.71 19.99
N ASP A 502 -1.32 -27.40 20.90
CA ASP A 502 -0.84 -26.05 21.19
C ASP A 502 0.33 -25.62 20.30
N PHE A 503 0.86 -26.51 19.46
CA PHE A 503 1.88 -26.18 18.47
C PHE A 503 1.36 -25.17 17.44
N GLU A 504 2.15 -24.14 17.17
CA GLU A 504 1.84 -23.10 16.18
C GLU A 504 2.73 -23.22 14.95
N LEU A 505 2.13 -23.37 13.77
CA LEU A 505 2.84 -23.30 12.49
C LEU A 505 2.47 -22.01 11.75
N THR A 506 3.48 -21.28 11.28
CA THR A 506 3.30 -20.14 10.37
C THR A 506 4.04 -20.38 9.06
N ILE A 507 3.34 -20.27 7.93
CA ILE A 507 3.95 -20.22 6.60
C ILE A 507 3.81 -18.79 6.06
N GLY A 508 4.93 -18.13 5.78
CA GLY A 508 5.00 -16.68 5.53
C GLY A 508 5.70 -16.28 4.23
N ASP A 509 5.03 -15.54 3.34
CA ASP A 509 5.59 -15.04 2.07
C ASP A 509 6.20 -16.14 1.16
N VAL A 510 5.74 -17.38 1.30
CA VAL A 510 6.22 -18.55 0.54
C VAL A 510 5.30 -18.82 -0.65
N THR A 511 5.87 -19.32 -1.75
CA THR A 511 5.11 -19.90 -2.87
C THR A 511 5.12 -21.44 -2.77
N VAL A 512 3.94 -22.03 -2.68
CA VAL A 512 3.70 -23.48 -2.77
C VAL A 512 3.20 -23.78 -4.18
N THR A 513 3.91 -24.60 -4.95
CA THR A 513 3.56 -24.79 -6.37
C THR A 513 3.98 -26.10 -7.01
N ASN A 514 3.32 -26.45 -8.13
CA ASN A 514 3.66 -27.52 -9.07
C ASN A 514 3.83 -28.90 -8.43
N ASN A 515 2.96 -29.23 -7.46
CA ASN A 515 2.91 -30.56 -6.86
C ASN A 515 1.80 -31.42 -7.47
N SER A 516 1.95 -32.74 -7.28
CA SER A 516 1.04 -33.77 -7.79
C SER A 516 -0.13 -34.09 -6.83
N ASP A 517 -0.41 -33.21 -5.86
CA ASP A 517 -1.33 -33.45 -4.76
C ASP A 517 -2.03 -32.13 -4.34
N VAL A 518 -2.48 -32.05 -3.09
CA VAL A 518 -2.89 -30.83 -2.41
C VAL A 518 -1.66 -29.98 -2.08
N GLY A 519 -1.74 -28.66 -2.33
CA GLY A 519 -0.64 -27.73 -2.02
C GLY A 519 -0.32 -27.63 -0.53
N ILE A 520 -1.34 -27.33 0.28
CA ILE A 520 -1.23 -27.30 1.75
C ILE A 520 -2.34 -28.17 2.33
N ASN A 521 -1.98 -29.26 3.00
CA ASN A 521 -2.92 -30.22 3.57
C ASN A 521 -2.78 -30.26 5.10
N ILE A 522 -3.86 -29.90 5.80
CA ILE A 522 -3.89 -29.76 7.25
C ILE A 522 -4.86 -30.80 7.83
N LEU A 523 -4.32 -31.87 8.41
CA LEU A 523 -5.09 -32.99 8.98
C LEU A 523 -5.03 -33.04 10.51
N GLU A 524 -4.40 -32.09 11.18
CA GLU A 524 -4.21 -32.09 12.63
C GLU A 524 -4.86 -30.89 13.31
N ASP A 525 -5.26 -31.09 14.57
CA ASP A 525 -5.82 -30.03 15.42
C ASP A 525 -4.69 -29.12 15.96
N ILE A 526 -3.98 -28.43 15.07
CA ILE A 526 -2.92 -27.46 15.41
C ILE A 526 -3.21 -26.07 14.86
N LYS A 527 -2.66 -25.03 15.49
CA LYS A 527 -2.86 -23.65 15.02
C LYS A 527 -1.98 -23.38 13.80
N VAL A 528 -2.60 -23.18 12.64
CA VAL A 528 -1.89 -22.83 11.40
C VAL A 528 -2.21 -21.39 10.98
N THR A 529 -1.17 -20.62 10.68
CA THR A 529 -1.26 -19.30 10.06
C THR A 529 -0.58 -19.30 8.70
N LEU A 530 -1.28 -18.86 7.66
CA LEU A 530 -0.72 -18.58 6.35
C LEU A 530 -0.74 -17.07 6.14
N ASP A 531 0.42 -16.45 5.89
CA ASP A 531 0.55 -15.00 5.74
C ASP A 531 1.32 -14.67 4.46
N GLY A 532 0.75 -13.88 3.56
CA GLY A 532 1.38 -13.53 2.27
C GLY A 532 1.70 -14.74 1.36
N THR A 533 1.18 -15.91 1.68
CA THR A 533 1.51 -17.19 1.01
C THR A 533 0.76 -17.30 -0.32
N THR A 534 1.44 -17.81 -1.35
CA THR A 534 0.85 -18.11 -2.66
C THR A 534 0.79 -19.62 -2.88
N VAL A 535 -0.37 -20.17 -3.19
CA VAL A 535 -0.57 -21.59 -3.50
C VAL A 535 -1.09 -21.73 -4.92
N THR A 536 -0.30 -22.30 -5.83
CA THR A 536 -0.62 -22.26 -7.26
C THR A 536 -0.16 -23.47 -8.08
N GLY A 537 -0.96 -23.86 -9.07
CA GLY A 537 -0.58 -24.92 -10.01
C GLY A 537 -0.50 -26.33 -9.38
N CYS A 538 -1.28 -26.59 -8.33
CA CYS A 538 -1.39 -27.93 -7.74
C CYS A 538 -2.34 -28.81 -8.58
N SER A 539 -2.06 -30.11 -8.67
CA SER A 539 -2.91 -31.02 -9.45
C SER A 539 -4.19 -31.48 -8.73
N ASP A 540 -4.35 -31.14 -7.45
CA ASP A 540 -5.63 -31.25 -6.73
C ASP A 540 -6.02 -29.89 -6.12
N MET A 541 -6.43 -29.87 -4.85
CA MET A 541 -6.85 -28.66 -4.14
C MET A 541 -5.64 -27.77 -3.83
N GLY A 542 -5.84 -26.45 -3.81
CA GLY A 542 -4.79 -25.55 -3.34
C GLY A 542 -4.51 -25.79 -1.85
N ILE A 543 -5.54 -25.61 -1.02
CA ILE A 543 -5.46 -25.79 0.43
C ILE A 543 -6.61 -26.68 0.90
N ALA A 544 -6.32 -27.73 1.66
CA ALA A 544 -7.30 -28.56 2.33
C ALA A 544 -7.14 -28.44 3.86
N ILE A 545 -8.27 -28.21 4.54
CA ILE A 545 -8.34 -28.01 5.98
C ILE A 545 -9.33 -28.99 6.57
N HIS A 546 -8.84 -29.80 7.50
CA HIS A 546 -9.62 -30.78 8.24
C HIS A 546 -9.52 -30.52 9.75
N ASN A 547 -10.47 -31.09 10.49
CA ASN A 547 -10.53 -31.05 11.96
C ASN A 547 -10.74 -29.64 12.54
N THR A 548 -10.96 -29.55 13.84
CA THR A 548 -11.73 -28.45 14.46
C THR A 548 -10.97 -27.16 14.75
N VAL A 549 -9.66 -27.10 14.48
CA VAL A 549 -8.84 -25.93 14.86
C VAL A 549 -8.92 -24.81 13.82
N PRO A 550 -9.00 -23.53 14.26
CA PRO A 550 -9.02 -22.40 13.35
C PRO A 550 -7.69 -22.24 12.60
N VAL A 551 -7.77 -22.30 11.27
CA VAL A 551 -6.70 -21.88 10.37
C VAL A 551 -6.90 -20.42 10.01
N THR A 552 -5.85 -19.61 10.14
CA THR A 552 -5.87 -18.19 9.80
C THR A 552 -5.11 -17.95 8.51
N MET A 553 -5.72 -17.27 7.55
CA MET A 553 -5.11 -16.90 6.27
C MET A 553 -5.16 -15.39 6.11
N LYS A 554 -4.01 -14.76 5.83
CA LYS A 554 -3.88 -13.31 5.65
C LYS A 554 -3.21 -13.02 4.33
N ASN A 555 -3.88 -12.23 3.48
CA ASN A 555 -3.37 -11.86 2.16
C ASN A 555 -2.88 -13.04 1.31
N VAL A 556 -3.56 -14.19 1.43
CA VAL A 556 -3.19 -15.43 0.74
C VAL A 556 -3.69 -15.40 -0.71
N THR A 557 -2.87 -15.90 -1.64
CA THR A 557 -3.27 -16.11 -3.03
C THR A 557 -3.40 -17.59 -3.32
N VAL A 558 -4.57 -18.04 -3.79
CA VAL A 558 -4.81 -19.44 -4.18
C VAL A 558 -5.31 -19.50 -5.62
N SER A 559 -4.50 -20.00 -6.55
CA SER A 559 -4.82 -19.88 -7.97
C SER A 559 -4.41 -21.03 -8.86
N GLY A 560 -5.10 -21.26 -9.98
CA GLY A 560 -4.63 -22.17 -11.02
C GLY A 560 -4.52 -23.64 -10.57
N ASN A 561 -5.24 -24.03 -9.52
CA ASN A 561 -5.25 -25.41 -9.03
C ASN A 561 -6.32 -26.24 -9.78
N SER A 562 -6.07 -27.54 -9.95
CA SER A 562 -6.90 -28.41 -10.80
C SER A 562 -8.21 -28.88 -10.14
N SER A 563 -8.46 -28.46 -8.90
CA SER A 563 -9.66 -28.77 -8.11
C SER A 563 -10.16 -27.49 -7.41
N ASN A 564 -10.72 -27.60 -6.20
CA ASN A 564 -11.11 -26.42 -5.42
C ASN A 564 -9.87 -25.61 -5.01
N GLY A 565 -9.98 -24.28 -4.93
CA GLY A 565 -8.93 -23.44 -4.35
C GLY A 565 -8.71 -23.81 -2.88
N ILE A 566 -9.75 -23.67 -2.07
CA ILE A 566 -9.75 -24.03 -0.64
C ILE A 566 -10.87 -25.03 -0.36
N PHE A 567 -10.55 -26.09 0.39
CA PHE A 567 -11.51 -27.10 0.88
C PHE A 567 -11.52 -27.14 2.41
N ILE A 568 -12.70 -27.07 3.01
CA ILE A 568 -12.90 -27.02 4.46
C ILE A 568 -13.86 -28.16 4.86
N ASP A 569 -13.43 -29.04 5.76
CA ASP A 569 -14.19 -30.23 6.16
C ASP A 569 -13.95 -30.68 7.61
N ASN A 570 -14.69 -31.68 8.08
CA ASN A 570 -14.56 -32.31 9.41
C ASN A 570 -14.56 -31.33 10.61
N GLY A 571 -15.45 -30.34 10.59
CA GLY A 571 -15.61 -29.33 11.64
C GLY A 571 -14.61 -28.17 11.59
N ALA A 572 -13.80 -28.07 10.52
CA ALA A 572 -12.76 -27.04 10.40
C ALA A 572 -13.30 -25.62 10.32
N THR A 573 -12.51 -24.69 10.85
CA THR A 573 -12.77 -23.25 10.75
C THR A 573 -11.66 -22.57 9.96
N CYS A 574 -12.01 -21.89 8.88
CA CYS A 574 -11.09 -21.07 8.10
C CYS A 574 -11.39 -19.58 8.30
N ASN A 575 -10.42 -18.83 8.81
CA ASN A 575 -10.48 -17.37 8.91
C ASN A 575 -9.66 -16.77 7.78
N PHE A 576 -10.32 -16.31 6.72
CA PHE A 576 -9.66 -15.71 5.55
C PHE A 576 -9.77 -14.19 5.59
N GLU A 577 -8.63 -13.50 5.67
CA GLU A 577 -8.54 -12.05 5.77
C GLU A 577 -7.71 -11.47 4.60
N GLY A 578 -8.40 -11.01 3.56
CA GLY A 578 -7.76 -10.41 2.38
C GLY A 578 -7.01 -11.44 1.52
N GLY A 579 -6.67 -11.06 0.29
CA GLY A 579 -6.06 -11.94 -0.70
C GLY A 579 -6.97 -12.27 -1.89
N THR A 580 -6.56 -13.25 -2.70
CA THR A 580 -7.22 -13.59 -3.97
C THR A 580 -7.33 -15.10 -4.17
N ILE A 581 -8.51 -15.57 -4.58
CA ILE A 581 -8.75 -16.96 -4.96
C ILE A 581 -9.26 -16.98 -6.39
N SER A 582 -8.49 -17.52 -7.34
CA SER A 582 -8.83 -17.37 -8.75
C SER A 582 -8.37 -18.47 -9.68
N GLU A 583 -9.06 -18.65 -10.81
CA GLU A 583 -8.62 -19.54 -11.90
C GLU A 583 -8.43 -21.00 -11.44
N ASN A 584 -9.16 -21.44 -10.39
CA ASN A 584 -9.19 -22.84 -9.98
C ASN A 584 -10.22 -23.60 -10.83
N ALA A 585 -9.92 -24.84 -11.21
CA ALA A 585 -10.74 -25.65 -12.12
C ALA A 585 -12.03 -26.22 -11.48
N SER A 586 -12.27 -25.92 -10.20
CA SER A 586 -13.56 -26.16 -9.53
C SER A 586 -13.98 -24.91 -8.76
N ASN A 587 -14.48 -25.05 -7.53
CA ASN A 587 -14.92 -23.90 -6.74
C ASN A 587 -13.72 -23.09 -6.21
N GLY A 588 -13.90 -21.79 -6.00
CA GLY A 588 -12.91 -20.99 -5.27
C GLY A 588 -12.73 -21.53 -3.84
N ILE A 589 -13.84 -21.62 -3.10
CA ILE A 589 -13.90 -22.24 -1.77
C ILE A 589 -15.05 -23.25 -1.72
N LYS A 590 -14.78 -24.46 -1.23
CA LYS A 590 -15.80 -25.46 -0.92
C LYS A 590 -15.79 -25.78 0.57
N VAL A 591 -16.96 -25.72 1.21
CA VAL A 591 -17.18 -26.07 2.63
C VAL A 591 -18.11 -27.29 2.69
N SER A 592 -17.62 -28.41 3.24
CA SER A 592 -18.39 -29.64 3.42
C SER A 592 -18.89 -29.76 4.86
N ASP A 593 -18.05 -29.99 5.87
CA ASP A 593 -18.45 -29.87 7.28
C ASP A 593 -17.53 -28.86 7.97
N GLY A 594 -17.93 -27.59 8.06
CA GLY A 594 -17.03 -26.56 8.61
C GLY A 594 -17.58 -25.14 8.54
N VAL A 595 -16.73 -24.19 8.90
CA VAL A 595 -17.06 -22.76 9.01
C VAL A 595 -16.05 -21.94 8.22
N LEU A 596 -16.54 -21.09 7.32
CA LEU A 596 -15.75 -20.09 6.63
C LEU A 596 -16.05 -18.69 7.20
N ASN A 597 -15.04 -18.04 7.77
CA ASN A 597 -15.10 -16.62 8.12
C ASN A 597 -14.31 -15.84 7.07
N PHE A 598 -15.00 -15.16 6.15
CA PHE A 598 -14.37 -14.44 5.04
C PHE A 598 -14.46 -12.93 5.25
N ILE A 599 -13.33 -12.31 5.58
CA ILE A 599 -13.19 -10.90 5.95
C ILE A 599 -12.32 -10.21 4.91
N SER A 600 -12.93 -9.65 3.87
CA SER A 600 -12.22 -9.03 2.72
C SER A 600 -11.47 -10.04 1.84
N GLY A 601 -11.29 -9.68 0.56
CA GLY A 601 -10.65 -10.53 -0.44
C GLY A 601 -11.47 -10.65 -1.72
N THR A 602 -10.86 -11.26 -2.74
CA THR A 602 -11.43 -11.44 -4.07
C THR A 602 -11.52 -12.92 -4.43
N ILE A 603 -12.66 -13.37 -4.94
CA ILE A 603 -12.86 -14.71 -5.49
C ILE A 603 -13.32 -14.55 -6.94
N THR A 604 -12.50 -14.95 -7.91
CA THR A 604 -12.77 -14.62 -9.32
C THR A 604 -12.32 -15.65 -10.33
N LYS A 605 -13.04 -15.80 -11.45
CA LYS A 605 -12.66 -16.68 -12.57
C LYS A 605 -12.43 -18.15 -12.20
N ASN A 606 -13.08 -18.66 -11.16
CA ASN A 606 -13.05 -20.10 -10.87
C ASN A 606 -14.09 -20.80 -11.79
N GLU A 607 -13.79 -22.01 -12.23
CA GLU A 607 -14.67 -22.75 -13.16
C GLU A 607 -15.98 -23.22 -12.50
N GLY A 608 -15.97 -23.37 -11.17
CA GLY A 608 -17.14 -23.66 -10.34
C GLY A 608 -17.73 -22.43 -9.67
N ALA A 609 -18.35 -22.62 -8.50
CA ALA A 609 -18.84 -21.51 -7.70
C ALA A 609 -17.69 -20.73 -7.05
N GLY A 610 -17.89 -19.45 -6.74
CA GLY A 610 -16.96 -18.70 -5.90
C GLY A 610 -16.86 -19.34 -4.51
N ILE A 611 -18.00 -19.50 -3.84
CA ILE A 611 -18.14 -20.20 -2.56
C ILE A 611 -19.24 -21.27 -2.68
N TYR A 612 -18.95 -22.52 -2.33
CA TYR A 612 -19.91 -23.63 -2.35
C TYR A 612 -20.07 -24.25 -0.96
N LEU A 613 -21.25 -24.07 -0.34
CA LEU A 613 -21.62 -24.72 0.93
C LEU A 613 -22.35 -26.03 0.62
N ASP A 614 -21.68 -27.16 0.81
CA ASP A 614 -22.10 -28.49 0.33
C ASP A 614 -22.83 -29.31 1.40
N ASP A 615 -22.14 -29.89 2.39
CA ASP A 615 -22.70 -30.92 3.27
C ASP A 615 -22.60 -30.57 4.76
N GLY A 616 -22.67 -31.56 5.66
CA GLY A 616 -22.37 -31.41 7.09
C GLY A 616 -23.03 -30.21 7.76
N ASN A 617 -22.26 -29.50 8.59
CA ASN A 617 -22.64 -28.22 9.18
C ASN A 617 -22.04 -27.03 8.43
N ALA A 618 -21.79 -27.15 7.11
CA ALA A 618 -21.20 -26.06 6.32
C ALA A 618 -21.91 -24.73 6.54
N SER A 619 -21.11 -23.73 6.93
CA SER A 619 -21.57 -22.35 7.10
C SER A 619 -20.51 -21.34 6.68
N ALA A 620 -20.95 -20.13 6.34
CA ALA A 620 -20.05 -19.03 6.02
C ALA A 620 -20.55 -17.71 6.59
N ASP A 621 -19.66 -16.95 7.22
CA ASP A 621 -19.86 -15.57 7.64
C ASP A 621 -18.96 -14.65 6.80
N ILE A 622 -19.58 -13.81 5.98
CA ILE A 622 -18.92 -12.99 4.96
C ILE A 622 -19.20 -11.52 5.26
N THR A 623 -18.15 -10.70 5.45
CA THR A 623 -18.33 -9.29 5.88
C THR A 623 -18.10 -8.26 4.78
N THR A 624 -17.10 -8.49 3.94
CA THR A 624 -16.79 -7.65 2.77
C THR A 624 -16.07 -8.56 1.80
N CYS A 625 -16.47 -8.62 0.55
CA CYS A 625 -15.80 -9.45 -0.46
C CYS A 625 -16.09 -8.95 -1.87
N SER A 626 -15.27 -9.38 -2.83
CA SER A 626 -15.56 -9.27 -4.26
C SER A 626 -15.63 -10.68 -4.85
N ILE A 627 -16.83 -11.15 -5.20
CA ILE A 627 -17.02 -12.47 -5.82
C ILE A 627 -17.52 -12.28 -7.25
N THR A 628 -16.62 -12.42 -8.21
CA THR A 628 -16.86 -11.95 -9.58
C THR A 628 -16.47 -12.94 -10.65
N ASP A 629 -17.14 -12.92 -11.80
CA ASP A 629 -16.70 -13.62 -13.01
C ASP A 629 -16.39 -15.13 -12.81
N ASN A 630 -17.02 -15.79 -11.84
CA ASN A 630 -16.92 -17.25 -11.71
C ASN A 630 -17.91 -17.92 -12.67
N ASP A 631 -17.54 -19.08 -13.20
CA ASP A 631 -18.34 -19.78 -14.20
C ASP A 631 -19.57 -20.47 -13.58
N GLY A 632 -19.54 -20.75 -12.28
CA GLY A 632 -20.70 -21.17 -11.49
C GLY A 632 -21.43 -20.01 -10.79
N ALA A 633 -22.03 -20.30 -9.64
CA ALA A 633 -22.66 -19.28 -8.80
C ALA A 633 -21.59 -18.46 -8.06
N GLY A 634 -21.84 -17.19 -7.77
CA GLY A 634 -20.97 -16.45 -6.84
C GLY A 634 -20.94 -17.14 -5.47
N ILE A 635 -22.12 -17.38 -4.89
CA ILE A 635 -22.29 -18.19 -3.67
C ILE A 635 -23.37 -19.24 -3.89
N TYR A 636 -23.07 -20.51 -3.63
CA TYR A 636 -24.03 -21.61 -3.65
C TYR A 636 -24.29 -22.13 -2.24
N ILE A 637 -25.54 -22.05 -1.78
CA ILE A 637 -25.94 -22.48 -0.44
C ILE A 637 -26.86 -23.69 -0.56
N LYS A 638 -26.34 -24.91 -0.34
CA LYS A 638 -27.16 -26.13 -0.39
C LYS A 638 -28.18 -26.16 0.76
N ALA A 639 -29.18 -27.02 0.63
CA ALA A 639 -30.22 -27.21 1.65
C ALA A 639 -29.62 -27.57 3.02
N GLY A 640 -30.13 -26.92 4.07
CA GLY A 640 -29.65 -27.08 5.44
C GLY A 640 -28.38 -26.31 5.80
N LYS A 641 -27.75 -25.59 4.86
CA LYS A 641 -26.53 -24.78 5.10
C LYS A 641 -26.87 -23.32 5.35
N THR A 642 -25.97 -22.58 6.00
CA THR A 642 -26.21 -21.17 6.35
C THR A 642 -25.09 -20.27 5.86
N CYS A 643 -25.43 -19.19 5.17
CA CYS A 643 -24.52 -18.11 4.85
C CYS A 643 -25.03 -16.82 5.49
N SER A 644 -24.20 -16.11 6.24
CA SER A 644 -24.45 -14.74 6.69
C SER A 644 -23.59 -13.79 5.87
N LEU A 645 -24.22 -12.84 5.18
CA LEU A 645 -23.55 -11.84 4.35
C LEU A 645 -23.84 -10.46 4.93
N SER A 646 -22.82 -9.75 5.43
CA SER A 646 -22.97 -8.38 5.93
C SER A 646 -22.38 -7.31 5.00
N GLY A 647 -21.69 -7.73 3.94
CA GLY A 647 -21.29 -6.84 2.86
C GLY A 647 -20.43 -7.47 1.78
N GLY A 648 -20.33 -6.77 0.65
CA GLY A 648 -19.56 -7.21 -0.52
C GLY A 648 -20.29 -7.00 -1.85
N THR A 649 -19.56 -7.27 -2.94
CA THR A 649 -20.04 -7.18 -4.33
C THR A 649 -19.98 -8.56 -4.97
N ILE A 650 -21.10 -8.99 -5.55
CA ILE A 650 -21.25 -10.26 -6.26
C ILE A 650 -21.82 -9.97 -7.65
N SER A 651 -21.00 -10.12 -8.70
CA SER A 651 -21.35 -9.72 -10.07
C SER A 651 -20.61 -10.49 -11.16
N GLY A 652 -21.19 -10.64 -12.34
CA GLY A 652 -20.53 -11.28 -13.49
C GLY A 652 -20.44 -12.81 -13.41
N ASN A 653 -20.99 -13.44 -12.38
CA ASN A 653 -21.01 -14.90 -12.27
C ASN A 653 -22.04 -15.52 -13.25
N LYS A 654 -21.73 -16.67 -13.86
CA LYS A 654 -22.44 -17.19 -15.04
C LYS A 654 -23.62 -18.14 -14.76
N ASP A 655 -23.79 -18.65 -13.54
CA ASP A 655 -24.99 -19.42 -13.14
C ASP A 655 -25.99 -18.62 -12.30
N SER A 656 -25.48 -17.90 -11.29
CA SER A 656 -26.23 -16.98 -10.45
C SER A 656 -25.29 -16.12 -9.60
N GLY A 657 -25.76 -15.00 -9.07
CA GLY A 657 -25.03 -14.28 -8.02
C GLY A 657 -24.99 -15.11 -6.73
N ILE A 658 -26.15 -15.43 -6.19
CA ILE A 658 -26.32 -16.33 -5.04
C ILE A 658 -27.43 -17.33 -5.34
N GLU A 659 -27.14 -18.64 -5.30
CA GLU A 659 -28.17 -19.69 -5.32
C GLU A 659 -28.51 -20.12 -3.90
N VAL A 660 -29.75 -19.84 -3.46
CA VAL A 660 -30.21 -20.10 -2.10
C VAL A 660 -31.10 -21.35 -2.07
N ARG A 661 -30.56 -22.46 -1.57
CA ARG A 661 -31.33 -23.66 -1.19
C ARG A 661 -31.35 -23.90 0.33
N GLY A 662 -30.38 -23.33 1.05
CA GLY A 662 -30.31 -23.30 2.51
C GLY A 662 -30.81 -21.97 3.09
N THR A 663 -30.09 -21.40 4.04
CA THR A 663 -30.42 -20.14 4.70
C THR A 663 -29.44 -19.06 4.30
N LEU A 664 -29.96 -17.92 3.81
CA LEU A 664 -29.17 -16.72 3.58
C LEU A 664 -29.61 -15.64 4.57
N ASN A 665 -28.71 -15.25 5.47
CA ASN A 665 -28.89 -14.12 6.37
C ASN A 665 -28.17 -12.89 5.80
N ILE A 666 -28.82 -11.72 5.82
CA ILE A 666 -28.23 -10.48 5.31
C ILE A 666 -28.35 -9.31 6.28
N SER A 667 -27.31 -8.47 6.26
CA SER A 667 -27.27 -7.17 6.92
C SER A 667 -26.23 -6.25 6.22
N GLY A 668 -26.08 -5.00 6.64
CA GLY A 668 -25.00 -4.13 6.16
C GLY A 668 -25.10 -3.76 4.67
N ASN A 669 -23.97 -3.73 3.94
CA ASN A 669 -23.91 -3.17 2.58
C ASN A 669 -23.61 -4.21 1.49
N ILE A 670 -24.66 -4.70 0.83
CA ILE A 670 -24.58 -5.82 -0.10
C ILE A 670 -24.97 -5.40 -1.52
N ILE A 671 -24.17 -5.79 -2.50
CA ILE A 671 -24.44 -5.59 -3.92
C ILE A 671 -24.42 -6.95 -4.63
N VAL A 672 -25.58 -7.41 -5.12
CA VAL A 672 -25.73 -8.59 -5.97
C VAL A 672 -26.47 -8.17 -7.23
N GLN A 673 -25.71 -8.00 -8.32
CA GLN A 673 -26.23 -7.51 -9.60
C GLN A 673 -25.35 -7.98 -10.76
N ASN A 674 -25.85 -7.91 -11.99
CA ASN A 674 -25.11 -8.27 -13.21
C ASN A 674 -24.60 -9.72 -13.24
N ASN A 675 -25.26 -10.65 -12.55
CA ASN A 675 -25.00 -12.07 -12.69
C ASN A 675 -26.00 -12.67 -13.70
N THR A 676 -25.58 -13.68 -14.44
CA THR A 676 -26.41 -14.27 -15.49
C THR A 676 -26.58 -15.76 -15.31
N THR A 677 -27.49 -16.36 -16.09
CA THR A 677 -27.67 -17.81 -16.21
C THR A 677 -28.00 -18.17 -17.67
N GLY A 678 -27.61 -19.37 -18.09
CA GLY A 678 -28.02 -19.96 -19.37
C GLY A 678 -27.49 -19.28 -20.63
N THR A 679 -27.98 -19.75 -21.78
CA THR A 679 -27.71 -19.19 -23.11
C THR A 679 -29.03 -19.09 -23.91
N PRO A 680 -29.50 -17.88 -24.31
CA PRO A 680 -28.91 -16.56 -24.07
C PRO A 680 -28.85 -16.20 -22.58
N ALA A 681 -27.92 -15.32 -22.21
CA ALA A 681 -27.68 -14.94 -20.82
C ALA A 681 -28.88 -14.14 -20.25
N GLU A 682 -29.55 -14.71 -19.25
CA GLU A 682 -30.64 -14.06 -18.51
C GLU A 682 -30.14 -13.58 -17.14
N SER A 683 -30.68 -12.47 -16.62
CA SER A 683 -30.29 -11.99 -15.28
C SER A 683 -30.69 -12.99 -14.20
N CYS A 684 -29.73 -13.37 -13.38
CA CYS A 684 -29.89 -14.35 -12.30
C CYS A 684 -29.06 -13.93 -11.09
N ASN A 685 -29.58 -13.05 -10.25
CA ASN A 685 -28.83 -12.50 -9.13
C ASN A 685 -29.01 -13.35 -7.88
N VAL A 686 -29.92 -13.02 -6.96
CA VAL A 686 -30.25 -13.90 -5.82
C VAL A 686 -31.38 -14.84 -6.22
N LYS A 687 -31.03 -16.09 -6.55
CA LYS A 687 -31.96 -17.13 -6.98
C LYS A 687 -32.50 -17.91 -5.77
N LEU A 688 -33.80 -17.77 -5.55
CA LEU A 688 -34.52 -18.43 -4.44
C LEU A 688 -35.06 -19.81 -4.87
N GLY A 689 -34.96 -20.81 -4.00
CA GLY A 689 -35.37 -22.19 -4.28
C GLY A 689 -36.89 -22.39 -4.45
N SER A 690 -37.29 -23.38 -5.25
CA SER A 690 -38.69 -23.82 -5.42
C SER A 690 -39.00 -25.00 -4.48
N GLY A 691 -40.02 -24.93 -3.60
CA GLY A 691 -40.26 -26.01 -2.61
C GLY A 691 -41.26 -25.68 -1.50
N ASN A 692 -41.12 -26.22 -0.28
CA ASN A 692 -41.84 -25.85 0.96
C ASN A 692 -40.88 -25.87 2.19
N GLY A 693 -39.62 -25.44 2.02
CA GLY A 693 -38.57 -25.46 3.05
C GLY A 693 -37.69 -24.20 3.06
N SER A 694 -36.54 -24.26 3.75
CA SER A 694 -35.49 -23.22 3.77
C SER A 694 -35.04 -22.85 2.34
N GLY A 695 -34.61 -21.60 2.14
CA GLY A 695 -34.05 -21.13 0.86
C GLY A 695 -35.04 -20.48 -0.11
N LYS A 696 -36.28 -20.26 0.34
CA LYS A 696 -37.28 -19.49 -0.40
C LYS A 696 -37.22 -17.99 -0.17
N VAL A 697 -36.67 -17.56 0.96
CA VAL A 697 -36.62 -16.16 1.37
C VAL A 697 -35.24 -15.85 1.93
N ILE A 698 -34.88 -14.57 1.84
CA ILE A 698 -33.68 -14.02 2.41
C ILE A 698 -34.00 -13.53 3.83
N ASN A 699 -33.28 -14.00 4.84
CA ASN A 699 -33.49 -13.54 6.20
C ASN A 699 -32.75 -12.22 6.42
N VAL A 700 -33.48 -11.14 6.66
CA VAL A 700 -32.89 -9.85 6.99
C VAL A 700 -32.68 -9.82 8.50
N THR A 701 -31.42 -9.90 8.94
CA THR A 701 -31.07 -10.03 10.37
C THR A 701 -30.56 -8.73 11.00
N GLY A 702 -30.44 -7.67 10.19
CA GLY A 702 -29.98 -6.36 10.62
C GLY A 702 -30.26 -5.27 9.59
N PRO A 703 -29.88 -4.01 9.88
CA PRO A 703 -30.12 -2.88 8.98
C PRO A 703 -29.33 -3.03 7.67
N LEU A 704 -29.97 -2.70 6.54
CA LEU A 704 -29.33 -2.66 5.22
C LEU A 704 -28.91 -1.22 4.88
N ALA A 705 -27.72 -1.07 4.29
CA ALA A 705 -27.20 0.23 3.87
C ALA A 705 -28.01 0.80 2.70
N SER A 706 -28.09 2.14 2.60
CA SER A 706 -28.79 2.80 1.50
C SER A 706 -28.22 2.52 0.12
N THR A 707 -26.96 2.08 0.07
CA THR A 707 -26.21 1.72 -1.13
C THR A 707 -26.37 0.26 -1.54
N SER A 708 -27.04 -0.57 -0.74
CA SER A 708 -27.24 -1.98 -1.09
C SER A 708 -28.12 -2.13 -2.33
N LYS A 709 -27.74 -3.05 -3.22
CA LYS A 709 -28.43 -3.36 -4.47
C LYS A 709 -28.56 -4.88 -4.60
N ILE A 710 -29.71 -5.42 -4.20
CA ILE A 710 -29.96 -6.86 -4.13
C ILE A 710 -31.03 -7.20 -5.16
N TRP A 711 -30.59 -7.67 -6.32
CA TRP A 711 -31.49 -8.16 -7.35
C TRP A 711 -31.89 -9.61 -7.06
N VAL A 712 -33.18 -9.92 -7.19
CA VAL A 712 -33.75 -11.22 -6.81
C VAL A 712 -34.42 -11.88 -8.00
N THR A 713 -34.12 -13.16 -8.18
CA THR A 713 -34.71 -14.06 -9.17
C THR A 713 -35.60 -15.08 -8.46
N THR A 714 -36.88 -15.11 -8.81
CA THR A 714 -37.84 -16.11 -8.29
C THR A 714 -38.29 -17.06 -9.39
N ALA A 715 -38.27 -18.36 -9.14
CA ALA A 715 -38.72 -19.38 -10.10
C ALA A 715 -40.23 -19.31 -10.43
N THR A 716 -41.03 -18.70 -9.56
CA THR A 716 -42.48 -18.55 -9.76
C THR A 716 -42.81 -17.08 -9.98
N ALA A 717 -43.17 -16.73 -11.21
CA ALA A 717 -43.74 -15.43 -11.52
C ALA A 717 -45.02 -15.20 -10.68
N PRO A 718 -45.20 -14.03 -10.04
CA PRO A 718 -46.47 -13.73 -9.38
C PRO A 718 -47.59 -13.73 -10.41
N THR A 719 -48.69 -14.45 -10.13
CA THR A 719 -49.86 -14.57 -11.02
C THR A 719 -51.07 -13.86 -10.41
N GLY A 720 -51.56 -12.80 -11.06
CA GLY A 720 -52.72 -12.03 -10.59
C GLY A 720 -52.47 -11.33 -9.24
N ASN A 721 -53.43 -11.40 -8.31
CA ASN A 721 -53.32 -10.82 -6.96
C ASN A 721 -52.33 -11.57 -6.02
N ASN A 722 -51.66 -12.63 -6.47
CA ASN A 722 -50.73 -13.39 -5.62
C ASN A 722 -49.34 -12.75 -5.60
N LYS A 723 -48.87 -12.42 -4.40
CA LYS A 723 -47.51 -11.96 -4.10
C LYS A 723 -46.58 -13.14 -3.78
N THR A 724 -45.29 -12.94 -4.02
CA THR A 724 -44.24 -13.90 -3.61
C THR A 724 -43.34 -13.22 -2.59
N ALA A 725 -43.36 -13.67 -1.33
CA ALA A 725 -42.43 -13.21 -0.32
C ALA A 725 -41.01 -13.62 -0.71
N ILE A 726 -40.07 -12.68 -0.62
CA ILE A 726 -38.65 -12.89 -0.93
C ILE A 726 -37.74 -12.64 0.26
N THR A 727 -38.26 -12.09 1.36
CA THR A 727 -37.51 -11.90 2.60
C THR A 727 -38.34 -12.28 3.82
N SER A 728 -37.66 -12.47 4.95
CA SER A 728 -38.25 -12.44 6.29
C SER A 728 -37.54 -11.35 7.12
N GLY A 729 -38.27 -10.66 8.01
CA GLY A 729 -37.70 -9.74 9.00
C GLY A 729 -37.25 -8.36 8.49
N TYR A 730 -37.53 -7.98 7.24
CA TYR A 730 -37.15 -6.67 6.71
C TYR A 730 -37.71 -5.51 7.54
N GLY A 731 -39.03 -5.51 7.79
CA GLY A 731 -39.72 -4.42 8.50
C GLY A 731 -39.30 -4.27 9.97
N ALA A 732 -38.82 -5.35 10.59
CA ALA A 732 -38.29 -5.33 11.96
C ALA A 732 -36.94 -4.58 12.07
N HIS A 733 -36.17 -4.53 10.98
CA HIS A 733 -34.81 -3.98 10.97
C HIS A 733 -34.65 -2.73 10.08
N ASN A 734 -35.59 -2.47 9.18
CA ASN A 734 -35.52 -1.40 8.19
C ASN A 734 -36.83 -0.63 8.13
N SER A 735 -36.75 0.70 8.24
CA SER A 735 -37.91 1.60 8.20
C SER A 735 -38.19 2.23 6.83
N ARG A 736 -37.27 2.06 5.88
CA ARG A 736 -37.37 2.61 4.52
C ARG A 736 -38.12 1.65 3.60
N ALA A 737 -38.66 2.17 2.51
CA ALA A 737 -39.28 1.32 1.49
C ALA A 737 -38.28 0.29 0.90
N PRO A 738 -38.66 -1.00 0.74
CA PRO A 738 -37.72 -2.05 0.29
C PRO A 738 -37.22 -1.88 -1.14
N ALA A 739 -37.91 -1.10 -1.98
CA ALA A 739 -37.48 -0.79 -3.35
C ALA A 739 -36.15 -0.02 -3.44
N TYR A 740 -35.61 0.49 -2.33
CA TYR A 740 -34.26 1.06 -2.29
C TYR A 740 -33.16 0.01 -2.26
N ASN A 741 -33.44 -1.17 -1.68
CA ASN A 741 -32.47 -2.24 -1.47
C ASN A 741 -32.71 -3.45 -2.38
N PHE A 742 -33.96 -3.80 -2.64
CA PHE A 742 -34.35 -4.97 -3.42
C PHE A 742 -34.86 -4.59 -4.79
N PHE A 743 -34.53 -5.43 -5.78
CA PHE A 743 -34.87 -5.27 -7.19
C PHE A 743 -35.31 -6.62 -7.76
N SER A 744 -36.19 -6.60 -8.76
CA SER A 744 -36.67 -7.83 -9.43
C SER A 744 -35.94 -8.02 -10.76
N ASP A 745 -35.26 -9.16 -10.95
CA ASP A 745 -34.62 -9.51 -12.23
C ASP A 745 -35.61 -9.63 -13.39
N ILE A 746 -36.84 -10.03 -13.07
CA ILE A 746 -37.92 -10.30 -14.03
C ILE A 746 -38.93 -9.14 -14.17
N GLY A 747 -38.57 -7.93 -13.71
CA GLY A 747 -39.33 -6.69 -13.96
C GLY A 747 -40.62 -6.47 -13.16
N TYR A 748 -40.82 -7.17 -12.04
CA TYR A 748 -41.96 -6.99 -11.15
C TYR A 748 -41.71 -5.92 -10.08
N GLY A 749 -42.79 -5.43 -9.46
CA GLY A 749 -42.71 -4.41 -8.40
C GLY A 749 -42.28 -5.00 -7.06
N ILE A 750 -41.62 -4.16 -6.26
CA ILE A 750 -41.17 -4.49 -4.90
C ILE A 750 -42.05 -3.76 -3.88
N ILE A 751 -42.61 -4.51 -2.93
CA ILE A 751 -43.53 -4.00 -1.92
C ILE A 751 -43.16 -4.52 -0.52
N LEU A 752 -43.60 -3.81 0.50
CA LEU A 752 -43.54 -4.25 1.90
C LEU A 752 -44.95 -4.66 2.37
N GLU A 753 -45.06 -5.82 3.00
CA GLU A 753 -46.29 -6.22 3.68
C GLU A 753 -45.95 -6.89 5.02
N GLY A 754 -46.43 -6.29 6.12
CA GLY A 754 -45.93 -6.64 7.45
C GLY A 754 -44.42 -6.39 7.52
N ASP A 755 -43.68 -7.43 7.92
CA ASP A 755 -42.22 -7.40 8.01
C ASP A 755 -41.51 -8.03 6.79
N GLU A 756 -42.24 -8.34 5.70
CA GLU A 756 -41.69 -9.07 4.56
C GLU A 756 -41.70 -8.25 3.27
N VAL A 757 -40.56 -8.25 2.57
CA VAL A 757 -40.47 -7.81 1.17
C VAL A 757 -41.07 -8.86 0.25
N ASN A 758 -41.92 -8.40 -0.67
CA ASN A 758 -42.61 -9.23 -1.63
C ASN A 758 -42.37 -8.72 -3.06
N ILE A 759 -42.30 -9.65 -4.01
CA ILE A 759 -42.40 -9.37 -5.44
C ILE A 759 -43.86 -9.52 -5.87
N SER A 760 -44.40 -8.54 -6.60
CA SER A 760 -45.80 -8.56 -7.02
C SER A 760 -46.08 -7.76 -8.30
N GLN A 761 -47.22 -8.08 -8.94
CA GLN A 761 -47.85 -7.23 -9.95
C GLN A 761 -48.83 -6.27 -9.28
N SER A 762 -48.99 -5.07 -9.82
CA SER A 762 -50.04 -4.15 -9.35
C SER A 762 -51.42 -4.69 -9.68
N GLN A 763 -52.15 -5.22 -8.68
CA GLN A 763 -53.57 -5.55 -8.75
C GLN A 763 -54.22 -5.54 -7.35
N GLY A 764 -55.49 -5.15 -7.27
CA GLY A 764 -56.29 -5.20 -6.03
C GLY A 764 -55.80 -4.23 -4.94
N SER A 765 -55.49 -4.75 -3.75
CA SER A 765 -54.97 -3.99 -2.60
C SER A 765 -53.44 -3.91 -2.55
N ILE A 766 -52.76 -4.41 -3.59
CA ILE A 766 -51.29 -4.44 -3.68
C ILE A 766 -50.82 -3.31 -4.59
N PHE A 767 -49.89 -2.48 -4.11
CA PHE A 767 -49.40 -1.28 -4.81
C PHE A 767 -47.87 -1.29 -4.93
N THR A 768 -47.40 -1.29 -6.17
CA THR A 768 -46.00 -1.20 -6.60
C THR A 768 -45.60 0.25 -6.86
N GLN A 769 -44.30 0.52 -7.09
CA GLN A 769 -43.80 1.85 -7.46
C GLN A 769 -44.50 2.49 -8.69
N PHE A 770 -45.16 1.66 -9.52
CA PHE A 770 -45.89 2.12 -10.71
C PHE A 770 -47.25 2.75 -10.38
N ASP A 771 -47.83 2.45 -9.21
CA ASP A 771 -49.17 2.88 -8.76
C ASP A 771 -49.20 4.25 -8.09
N TYR A 772 -48.02 4.82 -7.85
CA TYR A 772 -47.85 6.13 -7.26
C TYR A 772 -47.72 7.18 -8.35
N THR A 773 -48.40 8.31 -8.12
CA THR A 773 -48.21 9.54 -8.89
C THR A 773 -47.85 10.66 -7.93
N VAL A 774 -47.09 11.65 -8.41
CA VAL A 774 -46.68 12.80 -7.63
C VAL A 774 -47.20 14.06 -8.31
N GLU A 775 -47.87 14.90 -7.55
CA GLU A 775 -48.23 16.25 -7.94
C GLU A 775 -47.41 17.23 -7.10
N PHE A 776 -46.60 18.07 -7.73
CA PHE A 776 -45.79 19.05 -7.01
C PHE A 776 -46.60 20.34 -6.79
N LYS A 777 -46.64 20.82 -5.54
CA LYS A 777 -47.34 22.05 -5.17
C LYS A 777 -46.42 23.07 -4.49
N PRO A 778 -46.73 24.36 -4.55
CA PRO A 778 -46.09 25.38 -3.72
C PRO A 778 -46.24 25.10 -2.23
N ALA A 779 -45.17 25.31 -1.45
CA ALA A 779 -45.18 25.05 0.00
C ALA A 779 -46.02 26.04 0.82
N ASP A 780 -46.36 27.19 0.25
CA ASP A 780 -47.25 28.20 0.86
C ASP A 780 -48.75 27.88 0.68
N GLY A 781 -49.08 26.78 0.00
CA GLY A 781 -50.45 26.36 -0.26
C GLY A 781 -51.11 27.07 -1.45
N ALA A 782 -50.36 27.84 -2.24
CA ALA A 782 -50.87 28.46 -3.46
C ALA A 782 -51.25 27.41 -4.52
N ALA A 783 -52.22 27.76 -5.39
CA ALA A 783 -52.70 26.86 -6.43
C ALA A 783 -51.67 26.62 -7.56
N ASN A 784 -50.78 27.58 -7.81
CA ASN A 784 -49.73 27.53 -8.82
C ASN A 784 -48.43 28.11 -8.25
N PHE A 785 -47.28 27.63 -8.73
CA PHE A 785 -45.99 28.23 -8.40
C PHE A 785 -45.93 29.68 -8.90
N ASP A 786 -45.34 30.56 -8.09
CA ASP A 786 -45.11 31.93 -8.48
C ASP A 786 -44.03 31.99 -9.58
N THR A 787 -44.50 32.09 -10.83
CA THR A 787 -43.67 32.07 -12.04
C THR A 787 -43.03 33.41 -12.37
N ILE A 788 -43.24 34.46 -11.56
CA ILE A 788 -42.73 35.80 -11.83
C ILE A 788 -41.38 35.99 -11.11
N ILE A 789 -40.38 36.50 -11.83
CA ILE A 789 -39.09 36.87 -11.26
C ILE A 789 -39.00 38.39 -11.08
N ASP A 790 -38.69 38.82 -9.86
CA ASP A 790 -38.17 40.15 -9.55
C ASP A 790 -36.65 40.07 -9.42
N THR A 791 -35.92 40.75 -10.30
CA THR A 791 -34.45 40.76 -10.34
C THR A 791 -33.82 41.49 -9.15
N LYS A 792 -34.61 42.16 -8.29
CA LYS A 792 -34.11 42.94 -7.14
C LYS A 792 -33.96 42.13 -5.85
N HIS A 793 -34.60 40.97 -5.74
CA HIS A 793 -34.65 40.15 -4.53
C HIS A 793 -34.31 38.69 -4.84
N ASP A 794 -33.83 37.95 -3.84
CA ASP A 794 -33.64 36.49 -4.02
C ASP A 794 -35.00 35.83 -4.22
N LYS A 795 -35.09 34.89 -5.17
CA LYS A 795 -36.27 34.07 -5.38
C LYS A 795 -36.07 32.71 -4.71
N VAL A 796 -36.94 32.37 -3.75
CA VAL A 796 -36.98 31.03 -3.14
C VAL A 796 -38.19 30.28 -3.69
N ILE A 797 -37.97 29.08 -4.20
CA ILE A 797 -39.04 28.16 -4.61
C ILE A 797 -39.01 26.99 -3.65
N SER A 798 -40.11 26.80 -2.92
CA SER A 798 -40.30 25.68 -2.00
C SER A 798 -41.43 24.80 -2.50
N VAL A 799 -41.18 23.50 -2.52
CA VAL A 799 -42.06 22.48 -3.10
C VAL A 799 -42.57 21.56 -2.00
N THR A 800 -43.87 21.28 -2.02
CA THR A 800 -44.50 20.22 -1.25
C THR A 800 -45.06 19.18 -2.22
N PRO A 801 -44.61 17.91 -2.15
CA PRO A 801 -45.17 16.86 -3.01
C PRO A 801 -46.51 16.41 -2.45
N VAL A 802 -47.48 16.19 -3.33
CA VAL A 802 -48.71 15.47 -3.06
C VAL A 802 -48.59 14.10 -3.72
N ILE A 803 -48.24 13.09 -2.93
CA ILE A 803 -48.02 11.73 -3.40
C ILE A 803 -49.34 10.99 -3.31
N LYS A 804 -49.88 10.59 -4.46
CA LYS A 804 -51.14 9.87 -4.58
C LYS A 804 -50.88 8.42 -4.92
N ARG A 805 -51.61 7.52 -4.25
CA ARG A 805 -51.68 6.10 -4.57
C ARG A 805 -53.04 5.80 -5.19
N ASN A 806 -53.07 5.40 -6.45
CA ASN A 806 -54.32 5.24 -7.24
C ASN A 806 -55.29 6.43 -7.09
N GLY A 807 -54.75 7.65 -7.08
CA GLY A 807 -55.53 8.89 -6.98
C GLY A 807 -55.86 9.35 -5.55
N VAL A 808 -55.60 8.55 -4.51
CA VAL A 808 -55.79 8.93 -3.10
C VAL A 808 -54.52 9.56 -2.56
N ASP A 809 -54.61 10.77 -2.00
CA ASP A 809 -53.48 11.43 -1.34
C ASP A 809 -53.08 10.67 -0.07
N ILE A 810 -51.82 10.24 -0.02
CA ILE A 810 -51.23 9.50 1.10
C ILE A 810 -49.96 10.19 1.62
N THR A 811 -49.71 11.44 1.23
CA THR A 811 -48.46 12.17 1.50
C THR A 811 -48.09 12.14 2.98
N SER A 812 -49.06 12.36 3.88
CA SER A 812 -48.85 12.38 5.33
C SER A 812 -48.43 11.04 5.93
N THR A 813 -48.54 9.94 5.17
CA THR A 813 -48.15 8.59 5.60
C THR A 813 -46.75 8.19 5.14
N ILE A 814 -46.11 8.98 4.26
CA ILE A 814 -44.78 8.69 3.73
C ILE A 814 -43.71 9.29 4.66
N PRO A 815 -42.78 8.49 5.20
CA PRO A 815 -41.67 9.00 5.99
C PRO A 815 -40.83 9.98 5.18
N ALA A 816 -40.50 11.15 5.75
CA ALA A 816 -39.72 12.17 5.04
C ALA A 816 -38.35 11.67 4.52
N GLY A 817 -37.76 10.66 5.19
CA GLY A 817 -36.50 10.03 4.79
C GLY A 817 -36.57 9.14 3.53
N ASP A 818 -37.76 8.81 3.05
CA ASP A 818 -37.97 8.06 1.80
C ASP A 818 -38.06 8.97 0.57
N LEU A 819 -37.97 10.28 0.75
CA LEU A 819 -38.03 11.25 -0.35
C LEU A 819 -36.65 11.81 -0.61
N THR A 820 -36.11 11.56 -1.80
CA THR A 820 -34.82 12.15 -2.22
C THR A 820 -35.07 13.21 -3.28
N TRP A 821 -34.54 14.41 -3.05
CA TRP A 821 -34.75 15.57 -3.93
C TRP A 821 -33.49 15.88 -4.73
N ASN A 822 -33.69 16.24 -5.99
CA ASN A 822 -32.71 16.91 -6.83
C ASN A 822 -33.44 17.99 -7.62
N ILE A 823 -33.37 19.23 -7.14
CA ILE A 823 -33.97 20.40 -7.78
C ILE A 823 -32.85 21.21 -8.40
N PHE A 824 -32.98 21.63 -9.64
CA PHE A 824 -32.00 22.49 -10.29
C PHE A 824 -32.65 23.50 -11.23
N VAL A 825 -31.99 24.62 -11.42
CA VAL A 825 -32.46 25.72 -12.27
C VAL A 825 -31.57 25.81 -13.48
N THR A 826 -32.17 25.91 -14.67
CA THR A 826 -31.46 26.14 -15.93
C THR A 826 -31.84 27.47 -16.57
N CYS A 827 -30.88 28.14 -17.19
CA CYS A 827 -31.06 29.28 -18.09
C CYS A 827 -30.31 28.95 -19.39
N HIS A 828 -30.93 29.06 -20.57
CA HIS A 828 -30.32 28.64 -21.84
C HIS A 828 -29.71 27.22 -21.84
N GLN A 829 -30.34 26.27 -21.14
CA GLN A 829 -29.88 24.89 -20.91
C GLN A 829 -28.68 24.73 -19.95
N ASP A 830 -28.05 25.82 -19.51
CA ASP A 830 -27.00 25.79 -18.49
C ASP A 830 -27.59 25.70 -17.09
N VAL A 831 -27.10 24.77 -16.26
CA VAL A 831 -27.48 24.65 -14.86
C VAL A 831 -26.85 25.78 -14.05
N VAL A 832 -27.68 26.67 -13.51
CA VAL A 832 -27.22 27.87 -12.77
C VAL A 832 -27.28 27.70 -11.25
N VAL A 833 -28.19 26.86 -10.74
CA VAL A 833 -28.35 26.57 -9.30
C VAL A 833 -28.84 25.13 -9.11
N THR A 834 -28.36 24.43 -8.07
CA THR A 834 -28.84 23.09 -7.68
C THR A 834 -29.19 23.04 -6.19
N SER A 835 -30.05 22.11 -5.78
CA SER A 835 -30.46 21.85 -4.41
C SER A 835 -30.87 20.39 -4.23
N ASN A 836 -30.46 19.78 -3.11
CA ASN A 836 -30.83 18.42 -2.73
C ASN A 836 -31.96 18.38 -1.68
N THR A 837 -32.68 19.50 -1.52
CA THR A 837 -33.82 19.62 -0.61
C THR A 837 -35.08 19.97 -1.39
N ASN A 838 -36.23 19.96 -0.72
CA ASN A 838 -37.50 20.37 -1.32
C ASN A 838 -37.62 21.90 -1.54
N SER A 839 -36.53 22.66 -1.43
CA SER A 839 -36.50 24.10 -1.69
C SER A 839 -35.22 24.48 -2.44
N ILE A 840 -35.30 25.51 -3.28
CA ILE A 840 -34.15 26.06 -3.99
C ILE A 840 -34.19 27.59 -3.94
N ARG A 841 -33.03 28.20 -3.70
CA ARG A 841 -32.87 29.66 -3.65
C ARG A 841 -32.03 30.13 -4.82
N ILE A 842 -32.63 30.97 -5.66
CA ILE A 842 -31.95 31.67 -6.74
C ILE A 842 -31.59 33.05 -6.23
N SER A 843 -30.29 33.35 -6.12
CA SER A 843 -29.87 34.66 -5.63
C SER A 843 -30.17 35.75 -6.65
N LYS A 844 -30.52 36.96 -6.19
CA LYS A 844 -30.68 38.15 -7.02
C LYS A 844 -29.48 38.45 -7.91
N ASN A 845 -28.28 38.03 -7.51
CA ASN A 845 -27.05 38.23 -8.30
C ASN A 845 -27.00 37.31 -9.54
N ILE A 846 -27.86 36.29 -9.61
CA ILE A 846 -28.00 35.34 -10.72
C ILE A 846 -29.21 35.71 -11.59
N LEU A 847 -30.22 36.38 -11.02
CA LEU A 847 -31.47 36.73 -11.70
C LEU A 847 -31.28 37.94 -12.63
N MET A 848 -31.52 37.73 -13.91
CA MET A 848 -31.57 38.73 -14.98
C MET A 848 -32.94 38.68 -15.66
N ASP A 849 -33.23 39.63 -16.57
CA ASP A 849 -34.41 39.57 -17.44
C ASP A 849 -34.24 38.46 -18.48
N ASP A 850 -34.49 37.23 -18.06
CA ASP A 850 -34.36 36.02 -18.86
C ASP A 850 -35.37 34.95 -18.40
N VAL A 851 -35.43 33.82 -19.12
CA VAL A 851 -36.31 32.69 -18.81
C VAL A 851 -35.53 31.60 -18.08
N TYR A 852 -35.91 31.36 -16.83
CA TYR A 852 -35.36 30.29 -16.03
C TYR A 852 -36.34 29.11 -15.98
N TYR A 853 -35.81 27.89 -15.96
CA TYR A 853 -36.59 26.68 -15.72
C TYR A 853 -36.13 26.01 -14.44
N VAL A 854 -37.03 25.81 -13.48
CA VAL A 854 -36.77 25.02 -12.28
C VAL A 854 -37.22 23.60 -12.55
N HIS A 855 -36.28 22.68 -12.63
CA HIS A 855 -36.51 21.25 -12.74
C HIS A 855 -36.53 20.65 -11.36
N ILE A 856 -37.63 20.01 -11.02
CA ILE A 856 -37.86 19.35 -9.73
C ILE A 856 -37.84 17.86 -10.00
N ASN A 857 -36.84 17.15 -9.46
CA ASN A 857 -36.83 15.69 -9.45
C ASN A 857 -37.01 15.19 -8.01
N LEU A 858 -38.01 14.36 -7.80
CA LEU A 858 -38.25 13.64 -6.56
C LEU A 858 -38.17 12.14 -6.81
N THR A 859 -37.32 11.45 -6.06
CA THR A 859 -37.24 10.00 -6.09
C THR A 859 -38.00 9.41 -4.91
N TYR A 860 -38.98 8.54 -5.18
CA TYR A 860 -39.70 7.75 -4.19
C TYR A 860 -39.79 6.28 -4.68
N MET A 861 -39.52 5.33 -3.80
CA MET A 861 -39.45 3.88 -4.14
C MET A 861 -38.58 3.60 -5.37
N ASN A 862 -37.44 4.29 -5.49
CA ASN A 862 -36.50 4.21 -6.62
C ASN A 862 -37.12 4.56 -8.00
N ARG A 863 -38.27 5.24 -8.03
CA ARG A 863 -38.84 5.87 -9.22
C ARG A 863 -38.67 7.38 -9.13
N VAL A 864 -38.19 7.99 -10.21
CA VAL A 864 -38.07 9.45 -10.33
C VAL A 864 -39.38 10.00 -10.86
N PHE A 865 -39.87 11.04 -10.20
CA PHE A 865 -40.97 11.89 -10.63
C PHE A 865 -40.42 13.28 -10.88
N ASP A 866 -40.70 13.83 -12.05
CA ASP A 866 -40.15 15.11 -12.48
C ASP A 866 -41.23 16.12 -12.88
N GLN A 867 -40.91 17.41 -12.70
CA GLN A 867 -41.69 18.53 -13.23
C GLN A 867 -40.76 19.72 -13.49
N SER A 868 -40.99 20.43 -14.59
CA SER A 868 -40.33 21.70 -14.88
C SER A 868 -41.28 22.88 -14.72
N ILE A 869 -40.85 23.91 -14.00
CA ILE A 869 -41.57 25.18 -13.82
C ILE A 869 -40.82 26.26 -14.57
N ARG A 870 -41.51 26.99 -15.44
CA ARG A 870 -40.96 28.17 -16.13
C ARG A 870 -41.11 29.42 -15.26
N LEU A 871 -40.05 30.19 -15.13
CA LEU A 871 -40.03 31.49 -14.48
C LEU A 871 -39.65 32.58 -15.49
N ALA A 872 -40.36 33.71 -15.51
CA ALA A 872 -40.09 34.85 -16.39
C ALA A 872 -40.56 36.17 -15.76
N SER A 873 -40.00 37.31 -16.16
CA SER A 873 -40.49 38.64 -15.73
C SER A 873 -41.81 39.03 -16.42
N GLU A 874 -42.63 39.87 -15.77
CA GLU A 874 -43.96 40.27 -16.28
C GLU A 874 -43.88 41.10 -17.59
N PRO A 875 -44.71 40.79 -18.62
CA PRO A 875 -44.93 41.68 -19.76
C PRO A 875 -46.21 42.54 -19.62
N ALA A 876 -46.18 43.78 -20.12
CA ALA A 876 -47.32 44.70 -20.16
C ALA A 876 -48.38 44.34 -21.23
N GLU A 877 -49.67 44.50 -20.90
CA GLU A 877 -50.88 44.10 -21.64
C GLU A 877 -51.17 44.85 -22.97
N ILE A 878 -51.91 44.22 -23.92
CA ILE A 878 -53.09 44.73 -24.70
C ILE A 878 -53.57 43.69 -25.78
N LYS A 879 -54.90 43.65 -26.09
CA LYS A 879 -55.62 42.73 -27.02
C LYS A 879 -56.20 43.38 -28.32
N PHE A 880 -56.36 42.53 -29.37
CA PHE A 880 -57.47 42.35 -30.37
C PHE A 880 -57.26 42.55 -31.91
N GLU A 881 -57.68 41.49 -32.66
CA GLU A 881 -58.44 41.37 -33.94
C GLU A 881 -57.85 41.53 -35.39
N SER A 882 -57.65 40.37 -36.06
CA SER A 882 -57.83 39.97 -37.50
C SER A 882 -57.24 40.79 -38.69
N TYR A 883 -56.52 40.11 -39.60
CA TYR A 883 -55.87 40.70 -40.80
C TYR A 883 -56.20 39.99 -42.15
N SER A 884 -56.00 40.71 -43.27
CA SER A 884 -56.33 40.45 -44.69
C SER A 884 -55.13 39.95 -45.55
N ILE A 885 -55.35 39.60 -46.83
CA ILE A 885 -54.29 39.07 -47.76
C ILE A 885 -53.16 40.09 -48.04
N ALA A 886 -53.39 41.39 -47.88
CA ALA A 886 -52.32 42.39 -47.96
C ALA A 886 -51.37 42.30 -46.74
N ASP A 887 -51.89 41.90 -45.59
CA ASP A 887 -51.12 41.75 -44.34
C ASP A 887 -50.28 40.46 -44.38
N LEU A 888 -50.73 39.43 -45.09
CA LEU A 888 -49.94 38.23 -45.41
C LEU A 888 -48.70 38.54 -46.28
N LYS A 889 -48.75 39.61 -47.08
CA LYS A 889 -47.62 40.04 -47.93
C LYS A 889 -46.57 40.82 -47.11
N THR A 890 -47.01 41.74 -46.27
CA THR A 890 -46.11 42.48 -45.36
C THR A 890 -45.47 41.56 -44.31
N LEU A 891 -46.19 40.54 -43.86
CA LEU A 891 -45.71 39.54 -42.90
C LEU A 891 -44.52 38.71 -43.41
N VAL A 892 -44.52 38.34 -44.70
CA VAL A 892 -43.42 37.55 -45.30
C VAL A 892 -42.20 38.41 -45.59
N GLU A 893 -42.40 39.70 -45.89
CA GLU A 893 -41.34 40.66 -46.18
C GLU A 893 -40.67 41.24 -44.91
N SER A 894 -41.31 41.13 -43.73
CA SER A 894 -40.81 41.65 -42.45
C SER A 894 -40.10 40.62 -41.55
N LEU A 895 -39.82 39.42 -42.04
CA LEU A 895 -39.13 38.36 -41.29
C LEU A 895 -37.62 38.65 -41.24
N GLU A 896 -37.09 38.96 -40.05
CA GLU A 896 -35.64 39.08 -39.84
C GLU A 896 -34.97 37.72 -39.58
N SER A 897 -33.63 37.72 -39.66
CA SER A 897 -32.75 36.55 -39.50
C SER A 897 -33.16 35.70 -38.30
N ASP A 898 -33.45 34.43 -38.59
CA ASP A 898 -33.78 33.32 -37.67
C ASP A 898 -35.27 33.01 -37.49
N THR A 899 -36.08 33.25 -38.53
CA THR A 899 -37.42 32.69 -38.60
C THR A 899 -37.38 31.18 -38.90
N VAL A 900 -37.93 30.37 -37.99
CA VAL A 900 -38.11 28.91 -38.16
C VAL A 900 -39.53 28.61 -38.62
N ILE A 901 -39.70 28.00 -39.80
CA ILE A 901 -40.99 27.47 -40.26
C ILE A 901 -41.03 25.97 -39.94
N ALA A 902 -41.68 25.62 -38.84
CA ALA A 902 -41.91 24.23 -38.44
C ALA A 902 -43.35 23.81 -38.79
N MET A 903 -43.51 22.72 -39.55
CA MET A 903 -44.82 22.17 -39.92
C MET A 903 -45.08 20.86 -39.17
N SER A 904 -46.01 20.87 -38.21
CA SER A 904 -46.63 19.64 -37.68
C SER A 904 -48.08 19.91 -37.25
N ASN A 905 -49.00 19.06 -37.71
CA ASN A 905 -50.42 19.00 -37.30
C ASN A 905 -51.28 20.29 -37.39
N GLY A 906 -51.33 20.91 -38.58
CA GLY A 906 -52.13 22.11 -38.87
C GLY A 906 -51.29 23.37 -38.73
N VAL A 907 -51.05 24.09 -39.83
CA VAL A 907 -50.08 25.19 -39.85
C VAL A 907 -50.68 26.41 -39.16
N THR A 908 -49.98 26.96 -38.17
CA THR A 908 -50.37 28.13 -37.39
C THR A 908 -49.28 29.19 -37.59
N VAL A 909 -49.50 30.19 -38.47
CA VAL A 909 -48.51 31.25 -38.72
C VAL A 909 -48.84 32.44 -37.82
N THR A 910 -47.91 32.82 -36.93
CA THR A 910 -48.09 33.91 -35.96
C THR A 910 -47.00 34.96 -36.12
N ASP A 911 -47.39 36.23 -36.21
CA ASP A 911 -46.46 37.35 -36.28
C ASP A 911 -46.12 37.94 -34.90
N ARG A 912 -45.27 38.98 -34.86
CA ARG A 912 -44.85 39.65 -33.61
C ARG A 912 -45.96 40.42 -32.89
N SER A 913 -47.15 40.57 -33.50
CA SER A 913 -48.35 41.14 -32.86
C SER A 913 -49.30 40.07 -32.30
N GLY A 914 -49.00 38.78 -32.55
CA GLY A 914 -49.81 37.67 -32.07
C GLY A 914 -51.01 37.31 -32.96
N THR A 915 -51.06 37.79 -34.21
CA THR A 915 -52.13 37.38 -35.14
C THR A 915 -51.81 36.06 -35.80
N THR A 916 -52.75 35.12 -35.78
CA THR A 916 -52.52 33.72 -36.13
C THR A 916 -53.41 33.21 -37.27
N ILE A 917 -52.83 32.52 -38.28
CA ILE A 917 -53.57 31.90 -39.42
C ILE A 917 -53.42 30.37 -39.41
N ASN A 918 -54.54 29.63 -39.52
CA ASN A 918 -54.61 28.17 -39.44
C ASN A 918 -54.87 27.46 -40.79
N VAL A 919 -53.95 26.59 -41.26
CA VAL A 919 -54.11 25.77 -42.49
C VAL A 919 -54.25 24.28 -42.15
N LYS A 920 -55.25 23.60 -42.73
CA LYS A 920 -55.66 22.21 -42.39
C LYS A 920 -54.81 21.11 -43.06
N LYS A 921 -54.85 19.92 -42.48
CA LYS A 921 -54.19 18.67 -42.93
C LYS A 921 -54.61 18.27 -44.36
N GLY A 922 -53.64 17.97 -45.23
CA GLY A 922 -53.86 17.50 -46.62
C GLY A 922 -53.86 18.58 -47.71
N VAL A 923 -53.48 19.83 -47.39
CA VAL A 923 -53.41 20.94 -48.35
C VAL A 923 -51.97 21.14 -48.82
N THR A 924 -51.74 21.10 -50.14
CA THR A 924 -50.45 21.45 -50.77
C THR A 924 -50.19 22.95 -50.66
N VAL A 925 -49.04 23.34 -50.09
CA VAL A 925 -48.59 24.74 -50.05
C VAL A 925 -47.63 24.97 -51.21
N THR A 926 -48.06 25.74 -52.22
CA THR A 926 -47.21 26.16 -53.34
C THR A 926 -46.74 27.59 -53.11
N LEU A 927 -45.42 27.77 -52.96
CA LEU A 927 -44.82 29.10 -52.90
C LEU A 927 -44.46 29.52 -54.33
N LYS A 928 -45.18 30.50 -54.88
CA LYS A 928 -44.93 31.04 -56.22
C LYS A 928 -44.71 32.54 -56.11
N ARG A 929 -43.57 33.04 -56.60
CA ARG A 929 -43.35 34.47 -56.71
C ARG A 929 -44.27 35.05 -57.79
N SER A 930 -44.94 36.15 -57.50
CA SER A 930 -45.91 36.77 -58.42
C SER A 930 -45.27 37.48 -59.61
N ASP A 931 -43.94 37.65 -59.62
CA ASP A 931 -43.19 38.42 -60.62
C ASP A 931 -42.42 37.57 -61.63
N GLY A 932 -42.46 36.24 -61.54
CA GLY A 932 -41.82 35.35 -62.51
C GLY A 932 -40.28 35.27 -62.46
N TYR A 933 -39.62 35.98 -61.53
CA TYR A 933 -38.17 35.98 -61.37
C TYR A 933 -37.72 35.10 -60.20
N THR A 934 -36.59 34.38 -60.33
CA THR A 934 -36.02 33.51 -59.28
C THR A 934 -34.89 34.21 -58.51
N GLY A 935 -35.16 34.58 -57.25
CA GLY A 935 -34.15 34.90 -56.23
C GLY A 935 -34.16 33.85 -55.12
N SER A 936 -33.02 33.55 -54.49
CA SER A 936 -32.86 32.46 -53.51
C SER A 936 -33.85 32.57 -52.34
N LEU A 937 -34.52 31.47 -51.98
CA LEU A 937 -35.47 31.41 -50.85
C LEU A 937 -34.75 31.58 -49.49
N VAL A 938 -33.43 31.35 -49.44
CA VAL A 938 -32.56 31.50 -48.26
C VAL A 938 -31.20 32.04 -48.72
N SER A 939 -30.75 33.20 -48.22
CA SER A 939 -29.34 33.65 -48.30
C SER A 939 -28.74 33.70 -46.89
N ALA A 940 -27.53 33.15 -46.72
CA ALA A 940 -26.87 33.07 -45.43
C ALA A 940 -25.89 34.23 -45.23
N GLY A 941 -26.21 35.12 -44.29
CA GLY A 941 -25.22 35.90 -43.55
C GLY A 941 -24.63 35.06 -42.40
N THR A 942 -23.52 35.54 -41.84
CA THR A 942 -22.40 34.92 -41.11
C THR A 942 -22.66 33.99 -39.89
N TYR A 943 -23.68 33.11 -39.89
CA TYR A 943 -23.85 32.04 -38.87
C TYR A 943 -24.44 30.76 -39.50
N PRO A 944 -24.15 29.55 -38.98
CA PRO A 944 -24.59 28.29 -39.58
C PRO A 944 -26.11 28.13 -39.45
N LYS A 945 -26.84 28.33 -40.54
CA LYS A 945 -28.30 28.15 -40.59
C LYS A 945 -28.63 26.68 -40.88
N GLU A 946 -29.29 26.00 -39.95
CA GLU A 946 -29.81 24.64 -40.18
C GLU A 946 -31.26 24.74 -40.69
N LEU A 947 -31.50 24.49 -41.99
CA LEU A 947 -32.85 24.43 -42.55
C LEU A 947 -33.40 23.00 -42.37
N ARG A 948 -34.13 22.74 -41.28
CA ARG A 948 -34.80 21.45 -41.05
C ARG A 948 -36.27 21.50 -41.48
N ILE A 949 -36.60 20.83 -42.58
CA ILE A 949 -38.00 20.60 -42.99
C ILE A 949 -38.40 19.19 -42.52
N ASN A 950 -38.93 19.09 -41.31
CA ASN A 950 -39.45 17.84 -40.76
C ASN A 950 -40.90 17.63 -41.22
N THR A 951 -41.10 16.76 -42.20
CA THR A 951 -42.41 16.15 -42.44
C THR A 951 -42.37 14.77 -41.82
N GLU A 952 -43.17 14.54 -40.77
CA GLU A 952 -43.34 13.19 -40.23
C GLU A 952 -43.83 12.26 -41.35
N ARG A 953 -43.19 11.09 -41.48
CA ARG A 953 -43.48 10.03 -42.46
C ARG A 953 -44.98 9.93 -42.78
N SER A 954 -45.40 10.54 -43.87
CA SER A 954 -46.69 10.28 -44.49
C SER A 954 -46.54 10.45 -46.00
N GLU A 955 -46.92 9.43 -46.75
CA GLU A 955 -46.69 9.25 -48.20
C GLU A 955 -47.45 10.25 -49.11
N SER A 956 -47.85 11.44 -48.61
CA SER A 956 -48.79 12.31 -49.35
C SER A 956 -48.64 13.83 -49.16
N GLY A 957 -47.62 14.33 -48.45
CA GLY A 957 -47.34 15.78 -48.36
C GLY A 957 -45.97 16.13 -48.93
N THR A 958 -45.89 16.95 -49.97
CA THR A 958 -44.62 17.36 -50.61
C THR A 958 -44.55 18.87 -50.78
N LEU A 959 -43.45 19.50 -50.35
CA LEU A 959 -43.19 20.92 -50.61
C LEU A 959 -42.72 21.08 -52.06
N VAL A 960 -43.44 21.87 -52.87
CA VAL A 960 -43.08 22.13 -54.27
C VAL A 960 -42.54 23.55 -54.43
N LEU A 961 -41.29 23.65 -54.89
CA LEU A 961 -40.62 24.90 -55.25
C LEU A 961 -40.58 25.00 -56.78
N ASP A 962 -41.45 25.85 -57.34
CA ASP A 962 -41.64 26.02 -58.78
C ASP A 962 -41.02 27.34 -59.26
N GLY A 963 -39.89 27.25 -59.97
CA GLY A 963 -39.25 28.41 -60.61
C GLY A 963 -39.84 28.62 -62.00
N GLY A 964 -40.36 29.79 -62.33
CA GLY A 964 -40.92 30.02 -63.67
C GLY A 964 -39.89 29.88 -64.80
N TRP A 965 -40.39 29.60 -66.02
CA TRP A 965 -39.61 29.66 -67.26
C TRP A 965 -39.57 31.11 -67.77
N ASP A 966 -38.45 31.81 -67.60
CA ASP A 966 -38.23 33.09 -68.28
C ASP A 966 -37.47 32.87 -69.59
N ALA A 967 -38.15 33.10 -70.71
CA ALA A 967 -37.57 33.03 -72.04
C ALA A 967 -36.93 34.37 -72.49
N ALA A 968 -36.89 35.39 -71.64
CA ALA A 968 -36.57 36.75 -72.06
C ALA A 968 -35.72 37.56 -71.06
N SER A 969 -34.40 37.35 -71.05
CA SER A 969 -33.46 38.48 -70.92
C SER A 969 -32.02 38.06 -71.26
N GLU A 970 -31.45 38.73 -72.27
CA GLU A 970 -30.01 38.74 -72.59
C GLU A 970 -29.23 39.74 -71.70
N THR A 971 -29.87 40.30 -70.67
CA THR A 971 -29.30 41.34 -69.82
C THR A 971 -29.01 40.81 -68.41
N GLY A 972 -27.87 40.13 -68.25
CA GLY A 972 -26.97 40.23 -67.08
C GLY A 972 -27.51 40.17 -65.63
N ILE A 973 -28.70 39.65 -65.34
CA ILE A 973 -29.22 39.57 -63.96
C ILE A 973 -28.96 38.16 -63.39
N ILE A 974 -28.35 38.13 -62.20
CA ILE A 974 -27.85 36.94 -61.49
C ILE A 974 -29.04 36.18 -60.87
N ALA A 975 -29.63 35.22 -61.58
CA ALA A 975 -30.70 34.37 -61.06
C ALA A 975 -30.16 33.26 -60.14
N THR A 976 -29.96 33.52 -58.86
CA THR A 976 -29.42 32.51 -57.92
C THR A 976 -30.32 31.28 -57.78
N ALA A 977 -29.71 30.11 -57.51
CA ALA A 977 -30.42 28.88 -57.14
C ALA A 977 -31.53 29.14 -56.10
N PRO A 978 -32.69 28.45 -56.16
CA PRO A 978 -33.72 28.58 -55.15
C PRO A 978 -33.22 28.26 -53.73
N LEU A 979 -32.18 27.42 -53.60
CA LEU A 979 -31.48 27.18 -52.33
C LEU A 979 -29.96 27.41 -52.46
N MET A 980 -29.37 28.31 -51.65
CA MET A 980 -27.93 28.57 -51.61
C MET A 980 -27.32 28.31 -50.22
N GLN A 981 -26.24 27.52 -50.17
CA GLN A 981 -25.51 27.13 -48.96
C GLN A 981 -24.02 27.49 -49.11
N ASP A 982 -23.67 28.79 -49.13
CA ASP A 982 -22.27 29.27 -49.10
C ASP A 982 -21.85 29.55 -47.63
N ASN A 983 -20.66 29.10 -47.20
CA ASN A 983 -20.10 29.31 -45.85
C ASN A 983 -20.95 28.86 -44.64
N CYS A 984 -21.77 27.81 -44.79
CA CYS A 984 -22.59 27.23 -43.72
C CYS A 984 -22.08 25.84 -43.31
N GLY A 985 -22.36 25.38 -42.08
CA GLY A 985 -22.12 23.99 -41.67
C GLY A 985 -22.95 22.95 -42.45
N SER A 986 -22.82 21.67 -42.11
CA SER A 986 -23.54 20.54 -42.73
C SER A 986 -25.06 20.75 -42.74
N GLY A 987 -25.76 20.46 -43.84
CA GLY A 987 -27.22 20.65 -43.98
C GLY A 987 -27.90 19.48 -44.67
N ASN A 988 -29.06 19.05 -44.16
CA ASN A 988 -29.83 17.90 -44.65
C ASN A 988 -31.20 18.35 -45.19
N ILE A 989 -31.59 17.93 -46.40
CA ILE A 989 -32.83 18.32 -47.08
C ILE A 989 -33.69 17.07 -47.33
N TRP A 990 -34.96 17.10 -46.93
CA TRP A 990 -35.88 15.96 -47.00
C TRP A 990 -37.21 16.32 -47.68
N ASN A 991 -37.74 15.45 -48.56
CA ASN A 991 -39.12 15.50 -49.09
C ASN A 991 -39.50 16.79 -49.89
N VAL A 992 -38.60 17.33 -50.72
CA VAL A 992 -38.84 18.55 -51.53
C VAL A 992 -38.88 18.26 -53.02
N VAL A 993 -39.86 18.83 -53.75
CA VAL A 993 -39.89 18.85 -55.23
C VAL A 993 -39.44 20.22 -55.72
N PHE A 994 -38.30 20.28 -56.40
CA PHE A 994 -37.84 21.42 -57.18
C PHE A 994 -38.31 21.23 -58.62
N GLN A 995 -39.07 22.16 -59.16
CA GLN A 995 -39.54 22.08 -60.54
C GLN A 995 -39.36 23.37 -61.33
N ASN A 996 -39.00 23.24 -62.62
CA ASN A 996 -38.84 24.33 -63.59
C ASN A 996 -37.76 25.39 -63.23
N THR A 997 -36.88 25.12 -62.28
CA THR A 997 -35.94 26.12 -61.75
C THR A 997 -34.75 26.37 -62.70
N ASN A 998 -34.66 27.57 -63.29
CA ASN A 998 -33.74 27.85 -64.41
C ASN A 998 -32.75 29.00 -64.11
N TYR A 999 -31.45 28.74 -64.29
CA TYR A 999 -30.34 29.68 -64.07
C TYR A 999 -29.32 29.71 -65.22
N LYS A 1000 -29.70 30.33 -66.35
CA LYS A 1000 -28.94 30.28 -67.62
C LYS A 1000 -27.47 30.68 -67.54
N ASN A 1001 -27.11 31.68 -66.72
CA ASN A 1001 -25.77 32.25 -66.67
C ASN A 1001 -24.96 31.90 -65.40
N GLY A 1002 -25.50 31.08 -64.49
CA GLY A 1002 -24.77 30.67 -63.28
C GLY A 1002 -24.97 29.22 -62.88
N ASN A 1003 -24.54 28.86 -61.67
CA ASN A 1003 -24.34 27.47 -61.26
C ASN A 1003 -25.43 27.00 -60.29
N GLY A 1004 -25.91 25.76 -60.44
CA GLY A 1004 -26.87 25.10 -59.54
C GLY A 1004 -28.30 25.59 -59.76
N GLY A 1005 -29.04 24.97 -60.69
CA GLY A 1005 -30.37 25.47 -61.08
C GLY A 1005 -31.44 25.31 -59.99
N ALA A 1006 -31.35 24.29 -59.13
CA ALA A 1006 -32.21 24.14 -57.95
C ALA A 1006 -31.46 24.33 -56.61
N VAL A 1007 -30.27 23.75 -56.46
CA VAL A 1007 -29.46 23.83 -55.22
C VAL A 1007 -28.01 24.22 -55.52
N LYS A 1008 -27.42 25.12 -54.72
CA LYS A 1008 -26.00 25.47 -54.80
C LYS A 1008 -25.31 25.38 -53.42
N GLY A 1009 -24.27 24.56 -53.28
CA GLY A 1009 -23.43 24.44 -52.08
C GLY A 1009 -22.00 24.98 -52.28
N GLY A 1010 -21.52 25.72 -51.29
CA GLY A 1010 -20.23 26.42 -51.28
C GLY A 1010 -19.08 25.63 -50.69
N SER A 1011 -17.89 26.24 -50.66
CA SER A 1011 -16.69 25.62 -50.07
C SER A 1011 -16.84 25.44 -48.54
N GLY A 1012 -16.49 24.26 -48.02
CA GLY A 1012 -16.55 23.90 -46.60
C GLY A 1012 -17.88 23.31 -46.12
N THR A 1013 -18.84 23.09 -47.03
CA THR A 1013 -20.21 22.65 -46.68
C THR A 1013 -20.44 21.14 -46.94
N TYR A 1014 -21.27 20.48 -46.13
CA TYR A 1014 -21.74 19.09 -46.38
C TYR A 1014 -23.25 19.10 -46.62
N THR A 1015 -23.73 18.69 -47.80
CA THR A 1015 -25.17 18.69 -48.11
C THR A 1015 -25.70 17.27 -48.27
N SER A 1016 -26.72 16.87 -47.49
CA SER A 1016 -27.43 15.61 -47.67
C SER A 1016 -28.84 15.83 -48.26
N LEU A 1017 -29.24 15.01 -49.22
CA LEU A 1017 -30.52 15.08 -49.93
C LEU A 1017 -31.25 13.75 -49.80
N HIS A 1018 -32.48 13.79 -49.31
CA HIS A 1018 -33.32 12.64 -49.01
C HIS A 1018 -34.73 12.80 -49.59
N ASN A 1019 -35.20 11.84 -50.39
CA ASN A 1019 -36.53 11.82 -51.01
C ASN A 1019 -36.93 13.13 -51.72
N CYS A 1020 -35.97 13.78 -52.39
CA CYS A 1020 -36.16 15.04 -53.11
C CYS A 1020 -36.35 14.80 -54.61
N GLN A 1021 -37.24 15.55 -55.27
CA GLN A 1021 -37.43 15.48 -56.72
C GLN A 1021 -36.95 16.76 -57.39
N PHE A 1022 -36.27 16.65 -58.54
CA PHE A 1022 -35.80 17.75 -59.36
C PHE A 1022 -36.34 17.56 -60.76
N ILE A 1023 -37.19 18.46 -61.24
CA ILE A 1023 -37.97 18.26 -62.48
C ILE A 1023 -37.79 19.51 -63.36
N ASN A 1024 -37.33 19.38 -64.59
CA ASN A 1024 -37.21 20.50 -65.53
C ASN A 1024 -36.30 21.67 -65.06
N CYS A 1025 -35.20 21.41 -64.33
CA CYS A 1025 -34.31 22.45 -63.81
C CYS A 1025 -33.11 22.73 -64.74
N TRP A 1026 -32.78 24.00 -65.02
CA TRP A 1026 -31.73 24.39 -65.99
C TRP A 1026 -30.66 25.27 -65.35
N ALA A 1027 -29.38 25.15 -65.74
CA ALA A 1027 -28.31 26.05 -65.26
C ALA A 1027 -27.14 26.20 -66.25
N ASN A 1028 -26.18 27.11 -66.01
CA ASN A 1028 -24.90 27.11 -66.77
C ASN A 1028 -24.05 25.89 -66.40
N ASN A 1029 -23.93 25.56 -65.11
CA ASN A 1029 -23.33 24.31 -64.63
C ASN A 1029 -24.22 23.67 -63.55
N GLY A 1030 -24.56 22.37 -63.66
CA GLY A 1030 -25.37 21.64 -62.68
C GLY A 1030 -26.85 22.06 -62.64
N GLY A 1031 -27.68 21.57 -63.57
CA GLY A 1031 -29.09 21.96 -63.71
C GLY A 1031 -29.96 21.71 -62.46
N ALA A 1032 -29.80 20.57 -61.81
CA ALA A 1032 -30.40 20.28 -60.50
C ALA A 1032 -29.54 20.85 -59.35
N GLY A 1033 -28.21 20.76 -59.42
CA GLY A 1033 -27.39 21.43 -58.41
C GLY A 1033 -25.89 21.50 -58.66
N TYR A 1034 -25.23 22.39 -57.91
CA TYR A 1034 -23.80 22.67 -58.00
C TYR A 1034 -23.16 22.69 -56.61
N PHE A 1035 -22.09 21.93 -56.37
CA PHE A 1035 -21.46 21.84 -55.04
C PHE A 1035 -19.94 21.95 -55.11
N GLN A 1036 -19.36 22.75 -54.20
CA GLN A 1036 -17.90 22.95 -54.07
C GLN A 1036 -17.29 22.15 -52.89
N SER A 1037 -18.08 21.33 -52.20
CA SER A 1037 -17.70 20.50 -51.03
C SER A 1037 -18.50 19.17 -51.02
N ASN A 1038 -18.53 18.42 -49.92
CA ASN A 1038 -19.08 17.06 -49.88
C ASN A 1038 -20.62 17.04 -50.04
N MET A 1039 -21.14 16.06 -50.79
CA MET A 1039 -22.59 15.85 -50.97
C MET A 1039 -22.96 14.37 -50.74
N HIS A 1040 -24.12 14.15 -50.13
CA HIS A 1040 -24.79 12.86 -50.02
C HIS A 1040 -26.17 12.92 -50.68
N LEU A 1041 -26.41 12.09 -51.69
CA LEU A 1041 -27.71 11.95 -52.35
C LEU A 1041 -28.20 10.53 -52.11
N ASP A 1042 -29.33 10.37 -51.43
CA ASP A 1042 -29.88 9.05 -51.17
C ASP A 1042 -30.69 8.49 -52.35
N SER A 1043 -30.96 7.18 -52.29
CA SER A 1043 -31.64 6.42 -53.34
C SER A 1043 -33.10 6.82 -53.57
N SER A 1044 -33.69 7.58 -52.67
CA SER A 1044 -35.09 8.02 -52.75
C SER A 1044 -35.28 9.32 -53.52
N CYS A 1045 -34.20 10.01 -53.89
CA CYS A 1045 -34.26 11.22 -54.70
C CYS A 1045 -34.44 10.94 -56.21
N ARG A 1046 -35.15 11.83 -56.91
CA ARG A 1046 -35.47 11.72 -58.34
C ARG A 1046 -35.00 12.96 -59.10
N VAL A 1047 -34.26 12.81 -60.20
CA VAL A 1047 -33.89 13.91 -61.10
C VAL A 1047 -34.44 13.62 -62.49
N GLU A 1048 -35.21 14.54 -63.03
CA GLU A 1048 -35.95 14.39 -64.28
C GLU A 1048 -35.80 15.67 -65.12
N ASN A 1049 -35.47 15.51 -66.40
CA ASN A 1049 -35.41 16.60 -67.38
C ASN A 1049 -34.61 17.84 -66.95
N CYS A 1050 -33.48 17.65 -66.25
CA CYS A 1050 -32.61 18.75 -65.83
C CYS A 1050 -31.45 18.95 -66.82
N TYR A 1051 -31.10 20.20 -67.12
CA TYR A 1051 -30.17 20.55 -68.19
C TYR A 1051 -29.10 21.56 -67.74
N ALA A 1052 -27.90 21.46 -68.33
CA ALA A 1052 -26.86 22.48 -68.18
C ALA A 1052 -26.37 23.00 -69.53
N TYR A 1053 -26.03 24.29 -69.60
CA TYR A 1053 -25.51 24.92 -70.83
C TYR A 1053 -24.02 24.65 -71.05
N SER A 1054 -23.22 24.52 -69.99
CA SER A 1054 -21.77 24.29 -70.06
C SER A 1054 -21.33 22.93 -69.51
N ASN A 1055 -21.44 22.67 -68.20
CA ASN A 1055 -20.95 21.41 -67.60
C ASN A 1055 -21.93 20.77 -66.59
N GLY A 1056 -21.99 19.43 -66.57
CA GLY A 1056 -22.80 18.64 -65.61
C GLY A 1056 -24.30 18.86 -65.75
N GLY A 1057 -24.97 18.11 -66.63
CA GLY A 1057 -26.39 18.29 -66.97
C GLY A 1057 -27.33 18.33 -65.75
N GLY A 1058 -27.15 17.40 -64.80
CA GLY A 1058 -27.93 17.33 -63.55
C GLY A 1058 -27.17 17.96 -62.37
N PHE A 1059 -26.11 17.31 -61.90
CA PHE A 1059 -25.29 17.80 -60.80
C PHE A 1059 -23.84 18.08 -61.23
N TYR A 1060 -23.22 19.11 -60.66
CA TYR A 1060 -21.82 19.48 -60.93
C TYR A 1060 -21.02 19.67 -59.63
N LEU A 1061 -19.92 18.92 -59.47
CA LEU A 1061 -19.11 18.88 -58.25
C LEU A 1061 -17.69 19.41 -58.52
N THR A 1062 -17.18 20.35 -57.70
CA THR A 1062 -15.86 20.98 -57.89
C THR A 1062 -14.97 20.87 -56.66
N ALA A 1063 -13.73 20.40 -56.79
CA ALA A 1063 -12.81 20.25 -55.66
C ALA A 1063 -12.06 21.55 -55.34
N ALA A 1064 -12.43 22.18 -54.22
CA ALA A 1064 -11.61 23.23 -53.63
C ALA A 1064 -10.90 22.78 -52.35
N ASN A 1065 -11.39 21.77 -51.60
CA ASN A 1065 -10.73 21.23 -50.39
C ASN A 1065 -11.19 19.78 -50.08
N ASN A 1066 -10.26 18.92 -49.64
CA ASN A 1066 -10.40 17.48 -49.26
C ASN A 1066 -11.82 16.90 -49.15
N HIS A 1067 -12.22 16.10 -50.13
CA HIS A 1067 -13.48 15.34 -50.15
C HIS A 1067 -13.22 13.87 -49.77
N ARG A 1068 -13.45 13.45 -48.53
CA ARG A 1068 -13.21 12.04 -48.12
C ARG A 1068 -14.46 11.14 -48.16
N ASP A 1069 -15.67 11.70 -48.10
CA ASP A 1069 -16.92 10.94 -47.86
C ASP A 1069 -18.13 11.37 -48.70
N SER A 1070 -17.94 11.78 -49.97
CA SER A 1070 -19.08 12.04 -50.86
C SER A 1070 -19.66 10.73 -51.38
N THR A 1071 -20.99 10.53 -51.28
CA THR A 1071 -21.66 9.29 -51.69
C THR A 1071 -22.85 9.60 -52.59
N ILE A 1072 -22.91 8.96 -53.76
CA ILE A 1072 -24.04 9.00 -54.69
C ILE A 1072 -24.46 7.54 -54.88
N GLY A 1073 -25.46 7.06 -54.14
CA GLY A 1073 -25.86 5.64 -54.14
C GLY A 1073 -27.33 5.42 -54.48
N SER A 1074 -27.62 4.38 -55.27
CA SER A 1074 -28.98 3.86 -55.50
C SER A 1074 -29.07 2.40 -55.08
N ASP A 1075 -29.99 2.07 -54.17
CA ASP A 1075 -30.32 0.69 -53.77
C ASP A 1075 -31.64 0.20 -54.42
N ASP A 1076 -32.23 0.97 -55.33
CA ASP A 1076 -33.55 0.70 -55.93
C ASP A 1076 -33.47 0.60 -57.47
N ALA A 1077 -34.10 -0.44 -58.04
CA ALA A 1077 -34.12 -0.76 -59.47
C ALA A 1077 -34.92 0.26 -60.33
N ASN A 1078 -35.47 1.31 -59.72
CA ASN A 1078 -36.27 2.35 -60.38
C ASN A 1078 -35.50 3.63 -60.74
N MET A 1079 -34.21 3.78 -60.38
CA MET A 1079 -33.35 4.78 -61.01
C MET A 1079 -32.97 4.31 -62.42
N ARG A 1080 -33.75 4.71 -63.42
CA ARG A 1080 -33.66 4.10 -64.76
C ARG A 1080 -32.52 4.57 -65.67
N GLU A 1081 -31.70 5.56 -65.30
CA GLU A 1081 -30.49 5.91 -66.08
C GLU A 1081 -29.59 6.93 -65.35
N ILE A 1082 -28.36 6.55 -65.00
CA ILE A 1082 -27.24 7.48 -64.77
C ILE A 1082 -26.27 7.27 -65.93
N MET A 1083 -26.45 8.02 -67.02
CA MET A 1083 -25.58 7.93 -68.20
C MET A 1083 -24.43 8.93 -68.12
N ILE A 1084 -23.25 8.48 -68.55
CA ILE A 1084 -21.95 9.14 -68.43
C ILE A 1084 -21.36 9.34 -69.85
N GLY A 1085 -20.77 10.51 -70.14
CA GLY A 1085 -19.76 10.65 -71.20
C GLY A 1085 -19.82 11.85 -72.17
N CYS A 1086 -18.69 12.57 -72.24
CA CYS A 1086 -18.10 13.33 -73.35
C CYS A 1086 -18.10 14.88 -73.38
N LYS A 1087 -16.92 15.38 -73.78
CA LYS A 1087 -16.40 16.76 -73.78
C LYS A 1087 -16.54 17.42 -75.17
N SER A 1088 -16.68 18.75 -75.16
CA SER A 1088 -16.40 19.71 -76.24
C SER A 1088 -17.40 19.83 -77.41
N GLY A 1089 -18.02 21.02 -77.52
CA GLY A 1089 -18.46 21.62 -78.78
C GLY A 1089 -19.97 21.59 -79.02
N SER A 1090 -20.66 22.68 -78.65
CA SER A 1090 -22.01 23.07 -79.11
C SER A 1090 -23.04 21.93 -79.30
N ASN A 1091 -23.72 21.52 -78.21
CA ASN A 1091 -25.15 21.18 -78.17
C ASN A 1091 -25.55 20.64 -76.77
N LYS A 1092 -26.77 20.96 -76.33
CA LYS A 1092 -27.33 20.67 -74.99
C LYS A 1092 -27.23 19.20 -74.59
N VAL A 1093 -26.90 18.91 -73.34
CA VAL A 1093 -26.79 17.54 -72.80
C VAL A 1093 -27.72 17.36 -71.61
N ALA A 1094 -28.54 16.31 -71.61
CA ALA A 1094 -29.48 15.95 -70.54
C ALA A 1094 -28.88 14.92 -69.57
N ASN A 1095 -29.18 15.06 -68.28
CA ASN A 1095 -28.98 14.07 -67.21
C ASN A 1095 -27.58 13.40 -67.15
N ARG A 1096 -26.54 14.18 -66.83
CA ARG A 1096 -25.18 13.68 -66.52
C ARG A 1096 -24.62 14.31 -65.24
N VAL A 1097 -23.83 13.55 -64.49
CA VAL A 1097 -23.04 14.02 -63.33
C VAL A 1097 -21.59 14.21 -63.79
N TYR A 1098 -20.93 15.31 -63.39
CA TYR A 1098 -19.56 15.62 -63.80
C TYR A 1098 -18.68 15.91 -62.57
N ILE A 1099 -17.52 15.24 -62.49
CA ILE A 1099 -16.59 15.32 -61.35
C ILE A 1099 -15.23 15.82 -61.85
N TYR A 1100 -14.82 17.01 -61.41
CA TYR A 1100 -13.59 17.65 -61.91
C TYR A 1100 -12.48 17.68 -60.85
N ARG A 1101 -11.38 16.92 -61.10
CA ARG A 1101 -10.10 16.82 -60.34
C ARG A 1101 -10.22 16.68 -58.82
N GLY A 1102 -9.89 15.50 -58.26
CA GLY A 1102 -9.78 15.24 -56.82
C GLY A 1102 -9.74 13.73 -56.55
N SER A 1103 -9.43 13.29 -55.33
CA SER A 1103 -9.47 11.87 -54.93
C SER A 1103 -10.86 11.52 -54.38
N TRP A 1104 -11.70 10.86 -55.18
CA TRP A 1104 -13.10 10.56 -54.81
C TRP A 1104 -13.33 9.06 -54.62
N ASN A 1105 -14.18 8.67 -53.66
CA ASN A 1105 -14.81 7.35 -53.58
C ASN A 1105 -16.22 7.46 -54.16
N ILE A 1106 -16.51 6.83 -55.30
CA ILE A 1106 -17.85 6.83 -55.92
C ILE A 1106 -18.45 5.43 -55.73
N ILE A 1107 -19.63 5.31 -55.13
CA ILE A 1107 -20.27 4.00 -54.87
C ILE A 1107 -21.49 3.84 -55.78
N LEU A 1108 -21.36 3.10 -56.88
CA LEU A 1108 -22.47 2.82 -57.81
C LEU A 1108 -22.91 1.36 -57.63
N ASN A 1109 -24.19 1.12 -57.35
CA ASN A 1109 -24.76 -0.22 -57.15
C ASN A 1109 -23.90 -1.10 -56.20
N GLY A 1110 -23.48 -0.54 -55.07
CA GLY A 1110 -22.65 -1.21 -54.07
C GLY A 1110 -21.16 -1.37 -54.41
N THR A 1111 -20.70 -0.95 -55.59
CA THR A 1111 -19.28 -1.04 -55.99
C THR A 1111 -18.57 0.31 -55.85
N THR A 1112 -17.42 0.33 -55.16
CA THR A 1112 -16.64 1.56 -54.91
C THR A 1112 -15.55 1.78 -55.96
N TYR A 1113 -15.58 2.92 -56.65
CA TYR A 1113 -14.58 3.37 -57.61
C TYR A 1113 -13.73 4.50 -56.99
N ARG A 1114 -12.39 4.39 -57.06
CA ARG A 1114 -11.45 5.41 -56.56
C ARG A 1114 -10.79 6.13 -57.73
N SER A 1115 -10.94 7.46 -57.83
CA SER A 1115 -10.33 8.25 -58.92
C SER A 1115 -9.03 8.95 -58.50
N SER A 1116 -7.99 8.86 -59.35
CA SER A 1116 -6.81 9.76 -59.33
C SER A 1116 -6.60 10.51 -60.65
N GLN A 1117 -7.43 10.27 -61.67
CA GLN A 1117 -7.64 11.11 -62.86
C GLN A 1117 -9.13 11.11 -63.21
N ALA A 1118 -9.59 12.09 -63.99
CA ALA A 1118 -11.00 12.28 -64.35
C ALA A 1118 -11.64 10.96 -64.80
N ILE A 1119 -12.58 10.46 -64.01
CA ILE A 1119 -13.43 9.33 -64.39
C ILE A 1119 -14.62 9.95 -65.09
N GLU A 1120 -14.85 9.56 -66.35
CA GLU A 1120 -16.16 9.75 -66.97
C GLU A 1120 -17.16 8.88 -66.22
#